data_AF-A0A8C9EIC3-F1
#
_entry.id   AF-A0A8C9EIC3-F1
#
_cell.length_a   1.000
_cell.length_b   1.000
_cell.length_c   1.000
_cell.angle_alpha   90.00
_cell.angle_beta   90.00
_cell.angle_gamma   90.00
#
_symmetry.space_group_name_H-M   'P 1'
#
loop_
_entity.id
_entity.type
_entity.pdbx_description
1 polymer ?
#
loop_
_entity_poly.entity_id
_entity_poly.type
_entity_poly.pdbx_seq_one_letter_code
_entity_poly.pdbx_strand_id
1 'polypeptide(L)'
;MLCPPGPGVAGWLRLLPALCPSFGFGSASLGGTGSPRCPHGVAEGCTVVRGLSSPKTSLLPPPPNPCPHPSHRRDSPSNDAGAGGTRGSPQPHPPVPGVLPRPHPAGRAQRRGLPLFSDMAPVAIAARALLLLAAVGPAAALWPQPQLQRSPPAPARCPLPPARFRFAHAAGSAVGPGCAVLDEAFQRYWALIFAAARPAENKQPWRTSCTELLISVATPGCNGFPSLDSKESYKLSISRGSMLLYADAVWGALRGLETFSQLVGRDENGMYYVNETEIVDFPRFPHRGLLLDTSRHYLPLKAILETLDVMAYNKLNVFHWHIVDDPSFPYESFTFPELSKKGAFNAMTHVYTASDVQAVIEYARLRGIRVIAEFDTPGHTLSWGPGAPGLLTPCYLGKHPSGTYGPINPIFNTTYQFVTGLFQEISSVFPDYFIHLGGDEVDFTCWKSNPEILVFMKKMGFGEDYTKLESYYIQRLLDIVSSLGKGYMVWQEVFDNGVKVRPDTIIHVWKNNVPYAEEMANVTKAGYRALLSAPWYLNRISYGQDWMAAYQVEPLKFKGSTKQKDLVIGGEACMWGEYVDVTNLAPRLWPRAGAVAERLWSNATVRDLQDAYVRLAGFRCELLRRGVQAEPLFVGYCDHEFGGF
;
A
#
# COMPACT_ATOMS: atom_id res chain seq x y z
N MET A 1 -13.88 50.37 -36.85
CA MET A 1 -12.66 51.11 -36.42
C MET A 1 -11.97 50.25 -35.37
N LEU A 2 -10.65 50.08 -35.29
CA LEU A 2 -9.52 50.32 -36.22
C LEU A 2 -8.34 49.50 -35.64
N CYS A 3 -7.62 48.71 -36.46
CA CYS A 3 -6.27 48.21 -36.12
C CYS A 3 -5.23 49.32 -36.48
N PRO A 4 -3.89 49.18 -36.29
CA PRO A 4 -3.04 48.03 -35.88
C PRO A 4 -1.96 48.49 -34.84
N PRO A 5 -0.70 47.96 -34.73
CA PRO A 5 -0.07 46.72 -35.22
C PRO A 5 0.71 45.89 -34.16
N GLY A 6 1.19 44.70 -34.56
CA GLY A 6 2.19 43.88 -33.83
C GLY A 6 3.65 44.28 -34.15
N PRO A 7 4.65 43.43 -33.81
CA PRO A 7 5.04 42.38 -34.77
C PRO A 7 5.42 41.00 -34.16
N GLY A 8 5.62 39.98 -35.02
CA GLY A 8 6.25 38.68 -34.68
C GLY A 8 7.80 38.77 -34.65
N VAL A 9 8.59 37.69 -34.77
CA VAL A 9 8.38 36.34 -35.32
C VAL A 9 9.41 35.34 -34.72
N ALA A 10 9.07 34.04 -34.76
CA ALA A 10 9.90 32.81 -34.64
C ALA A 10 9.76 32.08 -33.29
N GLY A 11 9.62 30.75 -33.23
CA GLY A 11 9.86 29.70 -34.23
C GLY A 11 10.80 28.64 -33.65
N TRP A 12 10.63 27.37 -34.05
CA TRP A 12 11.40 26.14 -33.70
C TRP A 12 10.69 25.11 -32.79
N LEU A 13 10.00 24.18 -33.45
CA LEU A 13 9.79 22.81 -32.98
C LEU A 13 11.10 22.01 -33.06
N ARG A 14 11.44 21.24 -32.02
CA ARG A 14 12.31 20.04 -32.08
C ARG A 14 11.72 19.01 -31.12
N LEU A 15 11.13 17.91 -31.61
CA LEU A 15 11.81 16.67 -32.04
C LEU A 15 12.52 15.94 -30.89
N LEU A 16 11.77 15.05 -30.23
CA LEU A 16 12.29 13.91 -29.47
C LEU A 16 12.63 12.78 -30.48
N PRO A 17 13.80 12.12 -30.39
CA PRO A 17 14.13 11.00 -31.25
C PRO A 17 13.49 9.70 -30.75
N ALA A 18 12.74 9.02 -31.62
CA ALA A 18 12.31 7.65 -31.40
C ALA A 18 13.50 6.70 -31.64
N LEU A 19 13.74 5.77 -30.71
CA LEU A 19 14.71 4.69 -30.88
C LEU A 19 14.03 3.48 -31.53
N CYS A 20 14.51 3.10 -32.72
CA CYS A 20 14.26 1.79 -33.33
C CYS A 20 15.61 1.14 -33.68
N PRO A 21 15.81 -0.16 -33.40
CA PRO A 21 17.09 -0.83 -33.63
C PRO A 21 17.30 -1.12 -35.12
N SER A 22 18.41 -0.61 -35.66
CA SER A 22 18.82 -0.93 -37.03
C SER A 22 19.67 -2.21 -37.04
N PHE A 23 19.20 -3.26 -37.71
CA PHE A 23 20.02 -4.44 -38.00
C PHE A 23 21.10 -4.09 -39.04
N GLY A 24 22.36 -4.10 -38.61
CA GLY A 24 23.50 -3.94 -39.50
C GLY A 24 23.92 -5.27 -40.11
N PHE A 25 23.72 -5.45 -41.42
CA PHE A 25 24.33 -6.55 -42.17
C PHE A 25 25.80 -6.23 -42.45
N GLY A 26 26.71 -6.99 -41.81
CA GLY A 26 28.14 -6.99 -42.14
C GLY A 26 28.45 -8.03 -43.22
N SER A 27 29.03 -7.60 -44.34
CA SER A 27 29.48 -8.49 -45.42
C SER A 27 30.99 -8.79 -45.31
N ALA A 28 31.36 -10.07 -45.19
CA ALA A 28 32.73 -10.54 -45.44
C ALA A 28 32.76 -11.99 -45.96
N SER A 29 33.07 -12.10 -47.26
CA SER A 29 33.63 -13.22 -48.04
C SER A 29 33.92 -14.60 -47.38
N LEU A 30 33.43 -15.67 -48.04
CA LEU A 30 34.07 -16.97 -48.40
C LEU A 30 32.93 -17.94 -48.80
N GLY A 31 32.93 -18.76 -49.86
CA GLY A 31 33.82 -18.89 -51.02
C GLY A 31 33.58 -20.22 -51.77
N GLY A 32 32.83 -20.21 -52.88
CA GLY A 32 32.54 -21.41 -53.72
C GLY A 32 31.57 -22.44 -53.09
N THR A 33 30.92 -23.38 -53.80
CA THR A 33 30.70 -23.63 -55.24
C THR A 33 29.45 -24.52 -55.39
N GLY A 34 28.63 -24.36 -56.44
CA GLY A 34 27.68 -25.41 -56.87
C GLY A 34 26.21 -25.01 -57.01
N SER A 35 25.78 -24.75 -58.25
CA SER A 35 24.38 -24.92 -58.71
C SER A 35 24.28 -26.27 -59.47
N PRO A 36 23.15 -26.69 -60.07
CA PRO A 36 21.79 -26.12 -60.06
C PRO A 36 20.65 -27.15 -59.82
N ARG A 37 19.40 -26.67 -59.68
CA ARG A 37 18.21 -27.08 -60.49
C ARG A 37 16.90 -26.39 -60.03
N CYS A 38 16.26 -25.70 -60.96
CA CYS A 38 14.81 -25.39 -60.98
C CYS A 38 14.07 -26.58 -61.69
N PRO A 39 12.75 -26.59 -62.04
CA PRO A 39 11.79 -25.46 -62.13
C PRO A 39 10.29 -25.78 -61.79
N HIS A 40 9.41 -24.83 -62.18
CA HIS A 40 7.92 -24.85 -62.28
C HIS A 40 7.11 -24.54 -60.99
N GLY A 41 6.02 -23.75 -61.05
CA GLY A 41 5.49 -22.89 -62.13
C GLY A 41 4.03 -22.42 -61.94
N VAL A 42 3.55 -21.53 -62.84
CA VAL A 42 2.13 -21.27 -63.24
C VAL A 42 1.21 -20.57 -62.18
N ALA A 43 0.97 -19.24 -62.30
CA ALA A 43 -0.24 -18.54 -62.84
C ALA A 43 -1.36 -18.29 -61.76
N GLU A 44 -2.35 -17.38 -61.88
CA GLU A 44 -3.00 -16.72 -63.03
C GLU A 44 -3.87 -15.48 -62.62
N GLY A 45 -4.13 -14.50 -63.53
CA GLY A 45 -5.25 -13.50 -63.54
C GLY A 45 -5.27 -12.34 -62.51
N CYS A 46 -5.39 -11.02 -62.79
CA CYS A 46 -6.23 -10.20 -63.72
C CYS A 46 -7.75 -10.24 -63.39
N THR A 47 -8.54 -9.15 -63.32
CA THR A 47 -8.46 -7.80 -63.96
C THR A 47 -9.22 -6.69 -63.19
N VAL A 48 -9.00 -5.42 -63.56
CA VAL A 48 -9.56 -4.14 -63.04
C VAL A 48 -10.86 -3.69 -63.75
N VAL A 49 -11.79 -3.01 -63.06
CA VAL A 49 -12.67 -1.94 -63.63
C VAL A 49 -12.92 -0.80 -62.61
N ARG A 50 -13.02 0.45 -63.08
CA ARG A 50 -13.34 1.69 -62.32
C ARG A 50 -14.78 2.17 -62.63
N GLY A 51 -15.38 3.01 -61.76
CA GLY A 51 -16.26 4.10 -62.27
C GLY A 51 -17.52 4.53 -61.47
N LEU A 52 -17.34 5.56 -60.63
CA LEU A 52 -18.28 6.64 -60.25
C LEU A 52 -19.74 6.68 -60.79
N SER A 53 -20.72 6.82 -59.87
CA SER A 53 -21.83 7.82 -59.96
C SER A 53 -22.66 7.95 -58.66
N SER A 54 -22.81 9.17 -58.14
CA SER A 54 -23.82 9.60 -57.12
C SER A 54 -25.04 10.25 -57.84
N PRO A 55 -26.08 10.89 -57.21
CA PRO A 55 -26.39 11.09 -55.78
C PRO A 55 -27.90 10.95 -55.36
N LYS A 56 -28.23 11.01 -54.05
CA LYS A 56 -29.20 11.97 -53.42
C LYS A 56 -29.63 11.67 -51.95
N THR A 57 -29.41 12.66 -51.07
CA THR A 57 -30.23 13.18 -49.93
C THR A 57 -30.92 12.28 -48.88
N SER A 58 -30.48 12.39 -47.61
CA SER A 58 -31.22 12.95 -46.45
C SER A 58 -30.31 13.02 -45.20
N LEU A 59 -29.84 14.19 -44.76
CA LEU A 59 -30.36 15.06 -43.68
C LEU A 59 -30.37 14.46 -42.24
N LEU A 60 -29.48 15.01 -41.39
CA LEU A 60 -29.32 14.79 -39.95
C LEU A 60 -30.10 15.82 -39.11
N PRO A 61 -30.49 15.51 -37.85
CA PRO A 61 -30.83 16.49 -36.82
C PRO A 61 -29.66 16.75 -35.81
N PRO A 62 -29.53 17.97 -35.26
CA PRO A 62 -28.53 18.34 -34.23
C PRO A 62 -29.05 18.22 -32.77
N PRO A 63 -28.19 18.35 -31.74
CA PRO A 63 -28.57 18.15 -30.32
C PRO A 63 -29.13 19.41 -29.62
N PRO A 64 -29.86 19.26 -28.49
CA PRO A 64 -30.35 20.38 -27.67
C PRO A 64 -29.31 20.88 -26.65
N ASN A 65 -29.42 22.15 -26.27
CA ASN A 65 -28.58 22.85 -25.27
C ASN A 65 -29.47 23.64 -24.26
N PRO A 66 -28.92 24.23 -23.18
CA PRO A 66 -29.64 24.41 -21.89
C PRO A 66 -30.42 25.72 -21.71
N CYS A 67 -31.24 25.75 -20.65
CA CYS A 67 -32.03 26.90 -20.18
C CYS A 67 -32.01 27.03 -18.63
N PRO A 68 -32.41 28.18 -18.02
CA PRO A 68 -31.56 28.82 -17.01
C PRO A 68 -32.15 29.03 -15.59
N HIS A 69 -31.32 29.60 -14.70
CA HIS A 69 -31.70 30.21 -13.42
C HIS A 69 -32.73 31.35 -13.55
N PRO A 70 -33.43 31.66 -12.45
CA PRO A 70 -33.69 33.05 -12.06
C PRO A 70 -33.22 33.41 -10.64
N SER A 71 -33.02 34.70 -10.42
CA SER A 71 -32.63 35.33 -9.15
C SER A 71 -33.74 36.24 -8.61
N HIS A 72 -33.89 36.36 -7.28
CA HIS A 72 -34.26 37.55 -6.47
C HIS A 72 -34.74 37.09 -5.07
N ARG A 73 -33.99 37.39 -4.00
CA ARG A 73 -34.19 38.51 -3.04
C ARG A 73 -35.50 38.49 -2.23
N ARG A 74 -35.32 38.31 -0.90
CA ARG A 74 -36.04 38.88 0.27
C ARG A 74 -37.55 39.12 0.17
N ASP A 75 -38.32 38.56 1.11
CA ASP A 75 -38.71 39.29 2.33
C ASP A 75 -39.35 38.34 3.37
N SER A 76 -39.28 38.74 4.65
CA SER A 76 -40.11 38.17 5.73
C SER A 76 -41.34 39.08 5.92
N PRO A 77 -42.46 38.56 6.45
CA PRO A 77 -42.71 38.86 7.86
C PRO A 77 -43.36 37.73 8.68
N SER A 78 -43.36 37.93 10.00
CA SER A 78 -44.09 37.17 11.01
C SER A 78 -45.60 37.45 10.99
N ASN A 79 -46.38 36.48 11.49
CA ASN A 79 -47.65 36.56 12.26
C ASN A 79 -48.54 35.34 11.94
N ASP A 80 -49.56 34.97 12.73
CA ASP A 80 -49.78 34.93 14.18
C ASP A 80 -51.11 34.15 14.41
N ALA A 81 -51.33 33.53 15.57
CA ALA A 81 -52.56 32.82 15.97
C ALA A 81 -53.05 31.65 15.04
N GLY A 82 -53.97 30.76 15.42
CA GLY A 82 -54.59 30.49 16.73
C GLY A 82 -55.94 29.74 16.59
N ALA A 83 -56.27 28.92 17.60
CA ALA A 83 -57.58 28.27 17.86
C ALA A 83 -58.08 27.14 16.92
N GLY A 84 -58.86 26.22 17.52
CA GLY A 84 -59.72 25.25 16.81
C GLY A 84 -59.56 23.81 17.30
N GLY A 85 -60.50 23.32 18.13
CA GLY A 85 -60.57 21.89 18.45
C GLY A 85 -62.00 21.41 18.62
N THR A 86 -62.26 20.12 18.39
CA THR A 86 -63.48 19.43 18.88
C THR A 86 -63.38 17.90 18.87
N ARG A 87 -63.74 17.32 20.02
CA ARG A 87 -64.32 15.99 20.37
C ARG A 87 -64.57 14.91 19.28
N GLY A 88 -64.30 13.65 19.67
CA GLY A 88 -64.95 12.44 19.12
C GLY A 88 -64.40 11.10 19.68
N SER A 89 -65.05 10.50 20.68
CA SER A 89 -64.71 9.18 21.28
C SER A 89 -65.42 8.00 20.55
N PRO A 90 -65.15 6.69 20.79
CA PRO A 90 -65.36 6.01 22.09
C PRO A 90 -64.38 4.87 22.49
N GLN A 91 -64.55 4.41 23.74
CA GLN A 91 -63.94 3.22 24.40
C GLN A 91 -64.87 1.97 24.26
N PRO A 92 -64.71 0.77 24.91
CA PRO A 92 -63.89 0.41 26.11
C PRO A 92 -63.21 -1.00 26.14
N HIS A 93 -62.39 -1.28 27.18
CA HIS A 93 -62.28 -2.60 27.87
C HIS A 93 -61.60 -2.47 29.29
N PRO A 94 -61.99 -3.23 30.34
CA PRO A 94 -61.47 -3.14 31.74
C PRO A 94 -60.83 -4.49 32.26
N PRO A 95 -60.57 -4.77 33.57
CA PRO A 95 -60.04 -3.99 34.74
C PRO A 95 -59.02 -4.71 35.72
N VAL A 96 -58.15 -3.94 36.44
CA VAL A 96 -57.78 -4.04 37.92
C VAL A 96 -57.01 -5.31 38.46
N PRO A 97 -56.35 -5.41 39.67
CA PRO A 97 -55.85 -4.50 40.77
C PRO A 97 -54.29 -4.52 40.94
N GLY A 98 -53.59 -4.06 42.02
CA GLY A 98 -53.92 -3.11 43.13
C GLY A 98 -53.24 -3.33 44.52
N VAL A 99 -52.21 -2.50 44.87
CA VAL A 99 -51.81 -1.97 46.22
C VAL A 99 -50.96 -2.80 47.25
N LEU A 100 -50.08 -2.07 47.98
CA LEU A 100 -49.08 -2.42 49.03
C LEU A 100 -49.66 -2.63 50.47
N PRO A 101 -48.85 -3.08 51.48
CA PRO A 101 -48.12 -2.15 52.36
C PRO A 101 -46.70 -2.60 52.86
N ARG A 102 -45.95 -1.65 53.45
CA ARG A 102 -44.60 -1.83 54.07
C ARG A 102 -44.65 -2.41 55.51
N PRO A 103 -43.50 -2.85 56.05
CA PRO A 103 -42.97 -2.10 57.21
C PRO A 103 -41.43 -1.85 57.22
N HIS A 104 -41.02 -0.96 58.11
CA HIS A 104 -39.65 -0.55 58.51
C HIS A 104 -39.71 -0.21 60.03
N PRO A 105 -38.60 0.05 60.76
CA PRO A 105 -37.17 -0.21 60.49
C PRO A 105 -36.42 -0.88 61.69
N ALA A 106 -35.17 -1.34 61.49
CA ALA A 106 -34.05 -1.26 62.45
C ALA A 106 -32.78 -1.94 61.90
N GLY A 107 -31.59 -1.35 62.06
CA GLY A 107 -30.31 -2.04 61.78
C GLY A 107 -29.16 -1.16 61.30
N ARG A 108 -28.33 -0.69 62.24
CA ARG A 108 -27.03 0.02 62.08
C ARG A 108 -26.27 -0.26 60.76
N ALA A 109 -25.99 0.80 60.00
CA ALA A 109 -24.92 0.80 58.99
C ALA A 109 -23.57 1.16 59.64
N GLN A 110 -22.56 0.29 59.48
CA GLN A 110 -21.18 0.55 59.92
C GLN A 110 -20.32 0.87 58.70
N ARG A 111 -19.73 2.07 58.66
CA ARG A 111 -18.90 2.50 57.51
C ARG A 111 -17.60 1.69 57.45
N ARG A 112 -17.31 1.10 56.29
CA ARG A 112 -15.94 0.81 55.81
C ARG A 112 -15.81 1.39 54.41
N GLY A 113 -14.70 2.07 54.14
CA GLY A 113 -14.51 2.87 52.94
C GLY A 113 -14.19 2.04 51.70
N LEU A 114 -14.67 2.53 50.56
CA LEU A 114 -14.13 2.20 49.24
C LEU A 114 -12.96 3.18 48.94
N PRO A 115 -11.82 2.72 48.40
CA PRO A 115 -10.86 3.63 47.81
C PRO A 115 -11.37 4.13 46.46
N LEU A 116 -11.37 5.45 46.24
CA LEU A 116 -11.48 5.99 44.89
C LEU A 116 -10.14 5.71 44.17
N PHE A 117 -10.20 5.02 43.04
CA PHE A 117 -9.11 5.09 42.06
C PHE A 117 -9.20 6.44 41.36
N SER A 118 -8.16 7.25 41.51
CA SER A 118 -8.01 8.56 40.87
C SER A 118 -7.30 8.40 39.54
N ASP A 119 -8.05 8.16 38.46
CA ASP A 119 -7.52 8.25 37.10
C ASP A 119 -7.29 9.71 36.69
N MET A 120 -6.05 10.18 36.91
CA MET A 120 -5.53 11.42 36.31
C MET A 120 -4.10 11.21 35.78
N ALA A 121 -3.96 10.29 34.82
CA ALA A 121 -2.70 10.05 34.10
C ALA A 121 -2.53 10.81 32.76
N PRO A 122 -3.55 11.03 31.89
CA PRO A 122 -3.28 11.48 30.51
C PRO A 122 -2.88 12.96 30.38
N VAL A 123 -3.32 13.83 31.29
CA VAL A 123 -3.07 15.28 31.20
C VAL A 123 -1.63 15.65 31.61
N ALA A 124 -1.04 14.93 32.58
CA ALA A 124 0.29 15.23 33.10
C ALA A 124 1.43 14.91 32.11
N ILE A 125 1.19 13.96 31.19
CA ILE A 125 2.14 13.51 30.18
C ILE A 125 2.33 14.60 29.10
N ALA A 126 1.23 15.13 28.56
CA ALA A 126 1.26 16.16 27.52
C ALA A 126 1.90 17.49 27.99
N ALA A 127 1.60 17.93 29.21
CA ALA A 127 2.10 19.20 29.73
C ALA A 127 3.63 19.24 29.92
N ARG A 128 4.28 18.08 30.15
CA ARG A 128 5.75 17.99 30.20
C ARG A 128 6.40 17.83 28.83
N ALA A 129 5.71 17.21 27.87
CA ALA A 129 6.21 17.05 26.50
C ALA A 129 6.33 18.38 25.74
N LEU A 130 5.38 19.32 25.93
CA LEU A 130 5.39 20.64 25.26
C LEU A 130 6.65 21.47 25.55
N LEU A 131 7.24 21.33 26.75
CA LEU A 131 8.47 22.04 27.14
C LEU A 131 9.76 21.37 26.65
N LEU A 132 9.70 20.11 26.21
CA LEU A 132 10.86 19.36 25.72
C LEU A 132 11.06 19.51 24.22
N LEU A 133 9.98 19.68 23.43
CA LEU A 133 10.04 19.81 21.97
C LEU A 133 10.95 20.95 21.49
N ALA A 134 11.09 22.04 22.26
CA ALA A 134 11.98 23.16 21.94
C ALA A 134 13.50 22.88 22.09
N ALA A 135 13.89 21.70 22.61
CA ALA A 135 15.29 21.36 22.91
C ALA A 135 15.79 20.05 22.26
N VAL A 136 14.93 19.31 21.56
CA VAL A 136 15.28 18.02 20.93
C VAL A 136 15.85 18.27 19.54
N GLY A 137 17.18 18.24 19.42
CA GLY A 137 17.86 18.38 18.13
C GLY A 137 17.60 17.20 17.17
N PRO A 138 17.82 17.38 15.86
CA PRO A 138 17.43 16.41 14.82
C PRO A 138 18.00 14.99 15.01
N ALA A 139 19.18 14.88 15.63
CA ALA A 139 19.80 13.60 15.97
C ALA A 139 18.98 12.70 16.93
N ALA A 140 17.91 13.24 17.53
CA ALA A 140 17.02 12.55 18.48
C ALA A 140 15.59 12.35 17.94
N ALA A 141 15.33 12.55 16.64
CA ALA A 141 14.01 12.41 16.01
C ALA A 141 13.94 11.27 14.96
N LEU A 142 14.86 10.29 15.00
CA LEU A 142 14.93 9.21 14.02
C LEU A 142 13.70 8.29 14.06
N TRP A 143 13.16 7.97 12.88
CA TRP A 143 12.05 7.05 12.69
C TRP A 143 12.21 6.20 11.40
N PRO A 144 12.17 4.86 11.47
CA PRO A 144 12.36 4.04 12.67
C PRO A 144 13.69 4.28 13.38
N GLN A 145 13.73 4.06 14.70
CA GLN A 145 14.95 4.09 15.50
C GLN A 145 15.93 2.98 15.06
N PRO A 146 17.20 3.29 14.76
CA PRO A 146 18.17 2.29 14.31
C PRO A 146 18.57 1.30 15.41
N GLN A 147 19.04 0.10 15.02
CA GLN A 147 19.51 -0.93 15.96
C GLN A 147 20.62 -0.44 16.90
N LEU A 148 21.55 0.37 16.40
CA LEU A 148 22.61 0.99 17.17
C LEU A 148 22.91 2.39 16.62
N GLN A 149 22.87 3.39 17.49
CA GLN A 149 23.39 4.74 17.27
C GLN A 149 24.37 5.09 18.38
N ARG A 150 25.52 5.67 18.00
CA ARG A 150 26.54 6.17 18.91
C ARG A 150 26.90 7.59 18.51
N SER A 151 26.88 8.50 19.48
CA SER A 151 27.34 9.88 19.29
C SER A 151 28.26 10.22 20.47
N PRO A 152 29.37 10.95 20.26
CA PRO A 152 30.20 11.40 21.36
C PRO A 152 29.43 12.42 22.24
N PRO A 153 29.81 12.63 23.52
CA PRO A 153 29.05 13.47 24.46
C PRO A 153 28.84 14.93 24.01
N ALA A 154 29.73 15.45 23.16
CA ALA A 154 29.61 16.74 22.51
C ALA A 154 29.92 16.57 21.01
N PRO A 155 28.94 16.19 20.17
CA PRO A 155 29.18 15.89 18.76
C PRO A 155 29.57 17.13 17.98
N ALA A 156 30.62 17.03 17.18
CA ALA A 156 30.97 18.09 16.26
C ALA A 156 29.86 18.25 15.21
N ARG A 157 29.38 19.48 15.01
CA ARG A 157 28.50 19.82 13.88
C ARG A 157 29.34 19.92 12.62
N CYS A 158 28.95 19.24 11.56
CA CYS A 158 29.53 19.42 10.24
C CYS A 158 28.58 20.23 9.35
N PRO A 159 28.97 21.43 8.87
CA PRO A 159 28.15 22.23 7.96
C PRO A 159 27.96 21.54 6.61
N LEU A 160 26.73 21.56 6.09
CA LEU A 160 26.30 20.98 4.81
C LEU A 160 25.88 22.09 3.83
N PRO A 161 26.82 22.74 3.12
CA PRO A 161 26.49 23.82 2.18
C PRO A 161 25.71 23.29 0.95
N PRO A 162 24.43 23.63 0.73
CA PRO A 162 23.60 22.98 -0.29
C PRO A 162 24.19 23.05 -1.71
N ALA A 163 24.72 24.21 -2.09
CA ALA A 163 25.33 24.46 -3.40
C ALA A 163 26.65 23.69 -3.67
N ARG A 164 27.20 23.00 -2.66
CA ARG A 164 28.42 22.18 -2.76
C ARG A 164 28.24 20.76 -2.23
N PHE A 165 27.10 20.44 -1.63
CA PHE A 165 26.83 19.10 -1.11
C PHE A 165 26.43 18.16 -2.24
N ARG A 166 27.06 16.98 -2.30
CA ARG A 166 26.66 15.89 -3.21
C ARG A 166 26.69 14.53 -2.52
N PHE A 167 25.83 13.64 -3.01
CA PHE A 167 26.02 12.20 -2.84
C PHE A 167 26.96 11.70 -3.94
N ALA A 168 27.86 10.78 -3.63
CA ALA A 168 28.78 10.21 -4.61
C ALA A 168 29.10 8.75 -4.29
N HIS A 169 29.49 7.97 -5.30
CA HIS A 169 29.98 6.61 -5.09
C HIS A 169 31.37 6.64 -4.47
N ALA A 170 31.60 5.82 -3.44
CA ALA A 170 32.91 5.62 -2.85
C ALA A 170 33.84 4.89 -3.83
N ALA A 171 35.14 5.19 -3.79
CA ALA A 171 36.15 4.43 -4.51
C ALA A 171 36.14 2.97 -4.02
N GLY A 172 36.05 2.01 -4.95
CA GLY A 172 35.95 0.58 -4.63
C GLY A 172 34.53 0.06 -4.36
N SER A 173 33.49 0.90 -4.46
CA SER A 173 32.09 0.45 -4.46
C SER A 173 31.83 -0.50 -5.64
N ALA A 174 31.10 -1.60 -5.39
CA ALA A 174 30.71 -2.56 -6.43
C ALA A 174 29.63 -2.02 -7.39
N VAL A 175 29.04 -0.86 -7.09
CA VAL A 175 28.17 -0.10 -7.98
C VAL A 175 28.67 1.34 -8.12
N GLY A 176 28.62 1.86 -9.35
CA GLY A 176 29.00 3.23 -9.72
C GLY A 176 27.89 3.95 -10.49
N PRO A 177 28.20 5.07 -11.16
CA PRO A 177 27.26 5.81 -12.00
C PRO A 177 26.62 4.93 -13.08
N GLY A 178 25.33 5.15 -13.37
CA GLY A 178 24.49 4.25 -14.16
C GLY A 178 23.74 3.22 -13.31
N CYS A 179 23.88 3.28 -11.99
CA CYS A 179 23.07 2.52 -11.05
C CYS A 179 21.76 3.28 -10.79
N ALA A 180 20.75 3.06 -11.63
CA ALA A 180 19.47 3.79 -11.61
C ALA A 180 18.84 3.93 -10.22
N VAL A 181 18.90 2.90 -9.36
CA VAL A 181 18.35 2.96 -7.99
C VAL A 181 19.07 4.01 -7.13
N LEU A 182 20.39 4.13 -7.23
CA LEU A 182 21.15 5.12 -6.46
C LEU A 182 21.18 6.48 -7.13
N ASP A 183 21.31 6.55 -8.46
CA ASP A 183 21.34 7.82 -9.20
C ASP A 183 20.03 8.61 -9.00
N GLU A 184 18.87 7.93 -9.02
CA GLU A 184 17.57 8.52 -8.69
C GLU A 184 17.41 8.81 -7.19
N ALA A 185 17.95 7.96 -6.32
CA ALA A 185 17.91 8.20 -4.88
C ALA A 185 18.74 9.42 -4.47
N PHE A 186 19.91 9.64 -5.08
CA PHE A 186 20.77 10.79 -4.81
C PHE A 186 20.07 12.11 -5.19
N GLN A 187 19.42 12.16 -6.36
CA GLN A 187 18.63 13.32 -6.78
C GLN A 187 17.45 13.56 -5.85
N ARG A 188 16.66 12.51 -5.56
CA ARG A 188 15.50 12.57 -4.67
C ARG A 188 15.88 13.02 -3.26
N TYR A 189 16.89 12.42 -2.63
CA TYR A 189 17.30 12.80 -1.27
C TYR A 189 17.95 14.16 -1.20
N TRP A 190 18.63 14.62 -2.26
CA TRP A 190 19.14 16.00 -2.31
C TRP A 190 17.96 16.98 -2.30
N ALA A 191 16.95 16.74 -3.15
CA ALA A 191 15.75 17.56 -3.20
C ALA A 191 14.98 17.54 -1.87
N LEU A 192 14.78 16.37 -1.24
CA LEU A 192 14.10 16.25 0.04
C LEU A 192 14.79 17.05 1.15
N ILE A 193 16.12 16.97 1.27
CA ILE A 193 16.89 17.67 2.30
C ILE A 193 16.94 19.18 2.04
N PHE A 194 17.19 19.59 0.79
CA PHE A 194 17.50 20.98 0.44
C PHE A 194 16.36 21.75 -0.25
N ALA A 195 15.12 21.23 -0.29
CA ALA A 195 13.96 21.92 -0.89
C ALA A 195 13.75 23.36 -0.41
N ALA A 196 14.05 23.64 0.87
CA ALA A 196 13.92 24.96 1.48
C ALA A 196 15.22 25.80 1.45
N ALA A 197 16.25 25.36 0.70
CA ALA A 197 17.50 26.08 0.53
C ALA A 197 17.31 27.28 -0.40
N ARG A 198 17.23 28.48 0.19
CA ARG A 198 17.36 29.73 -0.57
C ARG A 198 18.81 29.87 -1.08
N PRO A 199 19.05 30.49 -2.24
CA PRO A 199 20.39 30.89 -2.65
C PRO A 199 20.91 31.96 -1.66
N ALA A 200 21.68 31.54 -0.67
CA ALA A 200 22.23 32.42 0.35
C ALA A 200 23.48 33.15 -0.16
N GLU A 201 23.57 34.46 0.08
CA GLU A 201 24.78 35.23 -0.17
C GLU A 201 25.96 34.69 0.66
N ASN A 202 26.97 34.15 0.00
CA ASN A 202 28.19 33.64 0.65
C ASN A 202 28.91 34.73 1.46
N LYS A 203 28.80 34.69 2.79
CA LYS A 203 29.55 35.58 3.71
C LYS A 203 30.21 34.88 4.90
N GLN A 204 30.66 33.61 4.75
CA GLN A 204 31.71 33.06 5.63
C GLN A 204 32.48 31.88 4.99
N PRO A 205 33.83 31.93 4.91
CA PRO A 205 34.65 30.81 4.45
C PRO A 205 34.93 29.83 5.60
N TRP A 206 34.28 28.67 5.56
CA TRP A 206 34.48 27.59 6.54
C TRP A 206 35.76 26.80 6.24
N ARG A 207 36.55 26.48 7.28
CA ARG A 207 37.83 25.76 7.14
C ARG A 207 37.68 24.25 6.87
N THR A 208 36.55 23.66 7.25
CA THR A 208 36.21 22.24 7.00
C THR A 208 34.69 22.10 6.86
N SER A 209 34.19 21.79 5.66
CA SER A 209 32.77 21.54 5.39
C SER A 209 32.56 20.10 4.93
N CYS A 210 31.49 19.46 5.38
CA CYS A 210 31.09 18.15 4.89
C CYS A 210 30.37 18.33 3.55
N THR A 211 31.12 18.23 2.45
CA THR A 211 30.60 18.46 1.08
C THR A 211 30.16 17.18 0.38
N GLU A 212 30.51 15.99 0.89
CA GLU A 212 30.21 14.73 0.22
C GLU A 212 29.81 13.65 1.22
N LEU A 213 28.68 12.99 0.98
CA LEU A 213 28.41 11.66 1.53
C LEU A 213 28.85 10.64 0.48
N LEU A 214 29.80 9.78 0.84
CA LEU A 214 30.26 8.68 -0.01
C LEU A 214 29.42 7.43 0.26
N ILE A 215 28.92 6.78 -0.79
CA ILE A 215 28.14 5.55 -0.71
C ILE A 215 28.97 4.39 -1.25
N SER A 216 29.19 3.36 -0.42
CA SER A 216 29.88 2.13 -0.78
C SER A 216 28.93 0.94 -0.70
N VAL A 217 28.71 0.25 -1.82
CA VAL A 217 27.96 -1.02 -1.83
C VAL A 217 28.94 -2.18 -2.04
N ALA A 218 28.83 -3.24 -1.23
CA ALA A 218 29.76 -4.36 -1.27
C ALA A 218 29.50 -5.37 -2.39
N THR A 219 28.22 -5.65 -2.71
CA THR A 219 27.83 -6.60 -3.76
C THR A 219 27.40 -5.89 -5.05
N PRO A 220 27.74 -6.43 -6.24
CA PRO A 220 27.23 -5.91 -7.50
C PRO A 220 25.73 -6.22 -7.62
N GLY A 221 24.97 -5.27 -8.18
CA GLY A 221 23.54 -5.43 -8.42
C GLY A 221 22.77 -4.16 -8.12
N CYS A 222 22.17 -3.57 -9.17
CA CYS A 222 21.36 -2.35 -9.06
C CYS A 222 20.05 -2.41 -9.85
N ASN A 223 20.00 -3.21 -10.93
CA ASN A 223 18.87 -3.27 -11.86
C ASN A 223 17.90 -4.43 -11.56
N GLY A 224 18.18 -5.24 -10.53
CA GLY A 224 17.28 -6.29 -10.07
C GLY A 224 16.09 -5.75 -9.27
N PHE A 225 15.15 -6.64 -8.96
CA PHE A 225 14.07 -6.39 -8.01
C PHE A 225 14.48 -6.78 -6.58
N PRO A 226 13.95 -6.11 -5.54
CA PRO A 226 14.08 -6.59 -4.17
C PRO A 226 13.34 -7.93 -3.99
N SER A 227 13.74 -8.69 -2.97
CA SER A 227 13.18 -10.00 -2.61
C SER A 227 13.12 -10.14 -1.09
N LEU A 228 12.53 -11.22 -0.57
CA LEU A 228 12.48 -11.48 0.88
C LEU A 228 13.89 -11.60 1.51
N ASP A 229 14.87 -12.09 0.75
CA ASP A 229 16.25 -12.29 1.19
C ASP A 229 17.17 -11.09 0.91
N SER A 230 16.60 -9.96 0.45
CA SER A 230 17.36 -8.75 0.14
C SER A 230 18.02 -8.15 1.38
N LYS A 231 19.34 -7.93 1.30
CA LYS A 231 20.11 -7.32 2.41
C LYS A 231 19.83 -5.82 2.53
N GLU A 232 19.21 -5.44 3.64
CA GLU A 232 18.88 -4.05 3.99
C GLU A 232 19.79 -3.48 5.11
N SER A 233 20.85 -4.19 5.46
CA SER A 233 21.89 -3.77 6.42
C SER A 233 22.70 -2.58 5.89
N TYR A 234 22.98 -1.61 6.77
CA TYR A 234 23.89 -0.52 6.47
C TYR A 234 24.64 0.00 7.71
N LYS A 235 25.75 0.69 7.46
CA LYS A 235 26.53 1.45 8.43
C LYS A 235 26.72 2.87 7.91
N LEU A 236 26.27 3.85 8.69
CA LEU A 236 26.49 5.28 8.43
C LEU A 236 27.51 5.80 9.44
N SER A 237 28.54 6.50 8.96
CA SER A 237 29.61 7.05 9.80
C SER A 237 29.89 8.49 9.39
N ILE A 238 29.58 9.42 10.27
CA ILE A 238 29.72 10.86 10.08
C ILE A 238 30.75 11.36 11.09
N SER A 239 31.84 11.94 10.58
CA SER A 239 32.99 12.40 11.36
C SER A 239 33.50 13.74 10.81
N ARG A 240 34.48 14.37 11.47
CA ARG A 240 35.05 15.64 11.02
C ARG A 240 35.74 15.50 9.65
N GLY A 241 35.05 15.92 8.59
CA GLY A 241 35.57 15.95 7.22
C GLY A 241 35.40 14.65 6.42
N SER A 242 34.70 13.65 6.96
CA SER A 242 34.39 12.42 6.23
C SER A 242 33.01 11.86 6.62
N MET A 243 32.20 11.56 5.61
CA MET A 243 30.90 10.89 5.76
C MET A 243 30.84 9.70 4.80
N LEU A 244 30.61 8.51 5.37
CA LEU A 244 30.54 7.26 4.62
C LEU A 244 29.25 6.51 4.98
N LEU A 245 28.52 6.10 3.96
CA LEU A 245 27.44 5.12 4.03
C LEU A 245 27.90 3.82 3.35
N TYR A 246 28.16 2.80 4.14
CA TYR A 246 28.44 1.45 3.66
C TYR A 246 27.16 0.59 3.73
N ALA A 247 26.90 -0.23 2.72
CA ALA A 247 25.84 -1.24 2.74
C ALA A 247 26.27 -2.51 1.99
N ASP A 248 25.74 -3.66 2.39
CA ASP A 248 26.08 -4.93 1.71
C ASP A 248 25.47 -4.99 0.29
N ALA A 249 24.26 -4.43 0.13
CA ALA A 249 23.54 -4.34 -1.14
C ALA A 249 22.87 -2.95 -1.30
N VAL A 250 22.42 -2.63 -2.51
CA VAL A 250 21.82 -1.33 -2.86
C VAL A 250 20.61 -0.97 -1.98
N TRP A 251 19.87 -1.97 -1.50
CA TRP A 251 18.70 -1.79 -0.64
C TRP A 251 19.06 -1.19 0.72
N GLY A 252 20.14 -1.65 1.36
CA GLY A 252 20.66 -1.06 2.60
C GLY A 252 21.11 0.39 2.41
N ALA A 253 21.70 0.73 1.26
CA ALA A 253 22.07 2.10 0.93
C ALA A 253 20.84 3.03 0.85
N LEU A 254 19.71 2.56 0.28
CA LEU A 254 18.46 3.34 0.31
C LEU A 254 17.97 3.61 1.76
N ARG A 255 18.05 2.62 2.65
CA ARG A 255 17.65 2.78 4.07
C ARG A 255 18.59 3.75 4.82
N GLY A 256 19.87 3.71 4.50
CA GLY A 256 20.86 4.64 5.06
C GLY A 256 20.75 6.07 4.54
N LEU A 257 20.33 6.28 3.28
CA LEU A 257 20.02 7.60 2.75
C LEU A 257 18.79 8.23 3.46
N GLU A 258 17.76 7.42 3.76
CA GLU A 258 16.63 7.89 4.57
C GLU A 258 17.10 8.34 5.95
N THR A 259 17.85 7.50 6.67
CA THR A 259 18.38 7.85 7.99
C THR A 259 19.30 9.07 7.95
N PHE A 260 20.14 9.20 6.91
CA PHE A 260 20.94 10.41 6.71
C PHE A 260 20.07 11.66 6.56
N SER A 261 18.98 11.59 5.78
CA SER A 261 18.07 12.72 5.57
C SER A 261 17.44 13.22 6.87
N GLN A 262 17.12 12.32 7.81
CA GLN A 262 16.54 12.64 9.12
C GLN A 262 17.56 13.22 10.11
N LEU A 263 18.85 12.92 9.92
CA LEU A 263 19.94 13.49 10.74
C LEU A 263 20.29 14.94 10.36
N VAL A 264 19.88 15.41 9.18
CA VAL A 264 20.19 16.77 8.72
C VAL A 264 19.29 17.77 9.44
N GLY A 265 19.92 18.63 10.25
CA GLY A 265 19.27 19.75 10.92
C GLY A 265 19.45 21.08 10.20
N ARG A 266 18.69 22.07 10.66
CA ARG A 266 18.94 23.50 10.41
C ARG A 266 19.17 24.21 11.73
N ASP A 267 20.06 25.20 11.74
CA ASP A 267 20.23 26.09 12.89
C ASP A 267 19.31 27.33 12.79
N GLU A 268 19.37 28.20 13.79
CA GLU A 268 18.60 29.46 13.85
C GLU A 268 18.91 30.41 12.67
N ASN A 269 20.07 30.28 12.04
CA ASN A 269 20.46 31.04 10.84
C ASN A 269 19.99 30.36 9.54
N GLY A 270 19.27 29.25 9.65
CA GLY A 270 18.81 28.42 8.53
C GLY A 270 19.91 27.57 7.88
N MET A 271 21.10 27.50 8.46
CA MET A 271 22.25 26.73 7.96
C MET A 271 22.06 25.24 8.21
N TYR A 272 22.25 24.45 7.16
CA TYR A 272 22.17 23.00 7.23
C TYR A 272 23.41 22.40 7.91
N TYR A 273 23.21 21.46 8.82
CA TYR A 273 24.29 20.73 9.50
C TYR A 273 23.89 19.29 9.79
N VAL A 274 24.89 18.45 10.07
CA VAL A 274 24.71 17.11 10.64
C VAL A 274 25.66 16.93 11.83
N ASN A 275 25.24 16.15 12.83
CA ASN A 275 26.07 15.85 14.00
C ASN A 275 26.96 14.63 13.74
N GLU A 276 28.18 14.65 14.29
CA GLU A 276 29.07 13.50 14.40
C GLU A 276 28.36 12.30 15.06
N THR A 277 28.26 11.18 14.34
CA THR A 277 27.51 9.99 14.78
C THR A 277 27.94 8.74 13.98
N GLU A 278 27.84 7.58 14.63
CA GLU A 278 28.02 6.24 14.03
C GLU A 278 26.72 5.46 14.21
N ILE A 279 26.13 4.99 13.11
CA ILE A 279 24.92 4.16 13.09
C ILE A 279 25.25 2.82 12.43
N VAL A 280 24.81 1.73 13.05
CA VAL A 280 24.79 0.39 12.47
C VAL A 280 23.37 -0.12 12.59
N ASP A 281 22.76 -0.47 11.46
CA ASP A 281 21.32 -0.67 11.39
C ASP A 281 20.91 -1.73 10.36
N PHE A 282 19.82 -2.42 10.66
CA PHE A 282 19.24 -3.51 9.88
C PHE A 282 17.81 -3.79 10.39
N PRO A 283 16.90 -4.28 9.53
CA PRO A 283 15.54 -4.59 9.96
C PRO A 283 15.52 -5.80 10.89
N ARG A 284 14.63 -5.75 11.89
CA ARG A 284 14.29 -6.90 12.74
C ARG A 284 13.56 -7.99 11.96
N PHE A 285 12.72 -7.62 10.99
CA PHE A 285 11.95 -8.54 10.17
C PHE A 285 12.11 -8.24 8.65
N PRO A 286 12.30 -9.27 7.80
CA PRO A 286 12.49 -9.06 6.36
C PRO A 286 11.22 -8.67 5.60
N HIS A 287 10.02 -8.99 6.08
CA HIS A 287 8.74 -8.62 5.42
C HIS A 287 8.02 -7.54 6.21
N ARG A 288 7.96 -6.32 5.65
CA ARG A 288 7.39 -5.13 6.31
C ARG A 288 6.42 -4.44 5.37
N GLY A 289 5.17 -4.88 5.42
CA GLY A 289 4.16 -4.57 4.41
C GLY A 289 3.21 -3.44 4.75
N LEU A 290 2.62 -2.91 3.68
CA LEU A 290 1.43 -2.08 3.70
C LEU A 290 0.45 -2.61 2.64
N LEU A 291 -0.74 -3.03 3.07
CA LEU A 291 -1.84 -3.40 2.19
C LEU A 291 -2.65 -2.14 1.85
N LEU A 292 -2.84 -1.89 0.55
CA LEU A 292 -3.88 -1.00 0.04
C LEU A 292 -4.90 -1.80 -0.76
N ASP A 293 -6.17 -1.61 -0.41
CA ASP A 293 -7.34 -2.03 -1.19
C ASP A 293 -7.64 -0.94 -2.22
N THR A 294 -7.62 -1.32 -3.50
CA THR A 294 -7.98 -0.45 -4.63
C THR A 294 -9.26 -0.88 -5.34
N SER A 295 -10.00 -1.82 -4.75
CA SER A 295 -11.24 -2.37 -5.32
C SER A 295 -12.48 -1.75 -4.68
N ARG A 296 -12.53 -1.65 -3.35
CA ARG A 296 -13.67 -1.07 -2.63
C ARG A 296 -13.84 0.42 -2.99
N HIS A 297 -12.72 1.13 -3.17
CA HIS A 297 -12.63 2.39 -3.91
C HIS A 297 -11.37 2.39 -4.77
N TYR A 298 -11.46 2.97 -5.97
CA TYR A 298 -10.30 3.17 -6.85
C TYR A 298 -9.37 4.25 -6.29
N LEU A 299 -8.07 3.96 -6.24
CA LEU A 299 -7.04 4.95 -5.89
C LEU A 299 -6.32 5.44 -7.17
N PRO A 300 -6.32 6.75 -7.48
CA PRO A 300 -5.55 7.27 -8.62
C PRO A 300 -4.07 6.90 -8.50
N LEU A 301 -3.41 6.58 -9.64
CA LEU A 301 -1.99 6.19 -9.68
C LEU A 301 -1.11 7.09 -8.80
N LYS A 302 -1.30 8.41 -8.88
CA LYS A 302 -0.57 9.40 -8.06
C LYS A 302 -0.60 9.08 -6.56
N ALA A 303 -1.75 8.71 -6.00
CA ALA A 303 -1.90 8.40 -4.57
C ALA A 303 -1.15 7.11 -4.16
N ILE A 304 -1.05 6.14 -5.08
CA ILE A 304 -0.25 4.93 -4.88
C ILE A 304 1.25 5.29 -4.88
N LEU A 305 1.69 6.11 -5.84
CA LEU A 305 3.09 6.57 -5.89
C LEU A 305 3.49 7.41 -4.68
N GLU A 306 2.63 8.35 -4.24
CA GLU A 306 2.83 9.12 -3.01
C GLU A 306 2.86 8.20 -1.77
N THR A 307 2.06 7.13 -1.73
CA THR A 307 2.13 6.15 -0.64
C THR A 307 3.45 5.38 -0.66
N LEU A 308 3.97 4.99 -1.83
CA LEU A 308 5.28 4.35 -1.97
C LEU A 308 6.45 5.25 -1.51
N ASP A 309 6.37 6.56 -1.70
CA ASP A 309 7.33 7.51 -1.11
C ASP A 309 7.32 7.44 0.42
N VAL A 310 6.14 7.50 1.04
CA VAL A 310 6.05 7.49 2.51
C VAL A 310 6.39 6.12 3.11
N MET A 311 6.09 5.03 2.41
CA MET A 311 6.62 3.70 2.75
C MET A 311 8.15 3.68 2.79
N ALA A 312 8.82 4.30 1.81
CA ALA A 312 10.27 4.39 1.77
C ALA A 312 10.81 5.21 2.96
N TYR A 313 10.16 6.33 3.30
CA TYR A 313 10.53 7.15 4.47
C TYR A 313 10.40 6.37 5.79
N ASN A 314 9.42 5.47 5.87
CA ASN A 314 9.20 4.59 7.03
C ASN A 314 10.00 3.27 6.97
N LYS A 315 10.83 3.05 5.94
CA LYS A 315 11.59 1.80 5.72
C LYS A 315 10.71 0.53 5.57
N LEU A 316 9.45 0.68 5.17
CA LEU A 316 8.62 -0.44 4.69
C LEU A 316 9.15 -0.92 3.33
N ASN A 317 8.97 -2.21 3.02
CA ASN A 317 9.59 -2.86 1.86
C ASN A 317 8.66 -3.79 1.06
N VAL A 318 7.38 -3.92 1.45
CA VAL A 318 6.37 -4.64 0.69
C VAL A 318 5.15 -3.74 0.50
N PHE A 319 4.78 -3.51 -0.76
CA PHE A 319 3.47 -3.01 -1.14
C PHE A 319 2.61 -4.22 -1.47
N HIS A 320 1.63 -4.50 -0.61
CA HIS A 320 0.63 -5.54 -0.83
C HIS A 320 -0.55 -4.86 -1.53
N TRP A 321 -0.73 -5.17 -2.81
CA TRP A 321 -1.72 -4.53 -3.65
C TRP A 321 -2.94 -5.44 -3.78
N HIS A 322 -3.94 -5.18 -2.94
CA HIS A 322 -5.26 -5.79 -3.04
C HIS A 322 -6.02 -5.10 -4.17
N ILE A 323 -5.83 -5.63 -5.39
CA ILE A 323 -6.13 -4.91 -6.64
C ILE A 323 -7.55 -5.12 -7.15
N VAL A 324 -8.22 -6.21 -6.77
CA VAL A 324 -9.59 -6.58 -7.18
C VAL A 324 -10.34 -7.23 -6.01
N ASP A 325 -11.67 -7.03 -5.93
CA ASP A 325 -12.57 -7.60 -4.90
C ASP A 325 -14.02 -7.58 -5.45
N ASP A 326 -15.04 -7.86 -4.64
CA ASP A 326 -16.45 -7.82 -4.98
C ASP A 326 -16.93 -6.53 -5.69
N PRO A 327 -16.60 -5.29 -5.23
CA PRO A 327 -17.21 -4.09 -5.79
C PRO A 327 -16.61 -3.66 -7.14
N SER A 328 -15.31 -3.91 -7.38
CA SER A 328 -14.71 -3.59 -8.68
C SER A 328 -13.51 -4.44 -9.10
N PHE A 329 -13.28 -4.46 -10.42
CA PHE A 329 -12.13 -5.08 -11.08
C PHE A 329 -11.35 -4.02 -11.87
N PRO A 330 -10.51 -3.18 -11.23
CA PRO A 330 -9.78 -2.12 -11.93
C PRO A 330 -8.55 -2.63 -12.71
N TYR A 331 -8.04 -3.84 -12.46
CA TYR A 331 -6.86 -4.36 -13.17
C TYR A 331 -7.14 -4.64 -14.67
N GLU A 332 -6.39 -4.03 -15.58
CA GLU A 332 -6.48 -4.30 -17.02
C GLU A 332 -5.77 -5.61 -17.40
N SER A 333 -6.52 -6.71 -17.51
CA SER A 333 -5.99 -7.96 -18.05
C SER A 333 -5.91 -7.93 -19.58
N PHE A 334 -4.75 -8.30 -20.15
CA PHE A 334 -4.61 -8.43 -21.62
C PHE A 334 -5.14 -9.77 -22.14
N THR A 335 -5.16 -10.80 -21.30
CA THR A 335 -5.71 -12.14 -21.59
C THR A 335 -7.24 -12.12 -21.47
N PHE A 336 -7.78 -11.37 -20.51
CA PHE A 336 -9.23 -11.23 -20.29
C PHE A 336 -9.67 -9.75 -20.22
N PRO A 337 -9.63 -8.98 -21.33
CA PRO A 337 -9.94 -7.55 -21.34
C PRO A 337 -11.39 -7.20 -20.94
N GLU A 338 -12.29 -8.17 -20.88
CA GLU A 338 -13.67 -7.97 -20.47
C GLU A 338 -13.83 -7.85 -18.94
N LEU A 339 -12.84 -8.27 -18.15
CA LEU A 339 -12.85 -8.14 -16.69
C LEU A 339 -12.88 -6.67 -16.27
N SER A 340 -11.92 -5.84 -16.67
CA SER A 340 -11.93 -4.41 -16.34
C SER A 340 -13.05 -3.64 -17.02
N LYS A 341 -13.35 -3.93 -18.30
CA LYS A 341 -14.42 -3.23 -19.04
C LYS A 341 -15.82 -3.38 -18.43
N LYS A 342 -16.07 -4.44 -17.67
CA LYS A 342 -17.40 -4.75 -17.09
C LYS A 342 -17.40 -4.84 -15.57
N GLY A 343 -16.24 -5.02 -14.95
CA GLY A 343 -16.06 -5.10 -13.50
C GLY A 343 -15.51 -3.82 -12.87
N ALA A 344 -14.81 -2.94 -13.59
CA ALA A 344 -14.37 -1.66 -13.01
C ALA A 344 -15.54 -0.69 -12.79
N PHE A 345 -15.44 0.18 -11.78
CA PHE A 345 -16.42 1.28 -11.57
C PHE A 345 -16.61 2.17 -12.81
N ASN A 346 -15.54 2.35 -13.59
CA ASN A 346 -15.60 3.00 -14.90
C ASN A 346 -14.49 2.45 -15.80
N ALA A 347 -14.89 1.84 -16.92
CA ALA A 347 -14.00 1.18 -17.89
C ALA A 347 -12.93 2.07 -18.57
N MET A 348 -12.93 3.39 -18.34
CA MET A 348 -11.92 4.31 -18.89
C MET A 348 -11.15 5.09 -17.83
N THR A 349 -11.74 5.40 -16.66
CA THR A 349 -11.13 6.30 -15.67
C THR A 349 -10.76 5.65 -14.34
N HIS A 350 -11.26 4.43 -14.08
CA HIS A 350 -11.06 3.69 -12.83
C HIS A 350 -10.44 2.32 -13.15
N VAL A 351 -9.41 2.32 -14.00
CA VAL A 351 -8.71 1.13 -14.50
C VAL A 351 -7.20 1.37 -14.36
N TYR A 352 -6.48 0.37 -13.86
CA TYR A 352 -5.02 0.33 -13.89
C TYR A 352 -4.58 -0.36 -15.18
N THR A 353 -4.09 0.43 -16.13
CA THR A 353 -3.56 -0.10 -17.39
C THR A 353 -2.27 -0.87 -17.16
N ALA A 354 -1.85 -1.67 -18.15
CA ALA A 354 -0.53 -2.30 -18.14
C ALA A 354 0.62 -1.29 -17.91
N SER A 355 0.47 -0.04 -18.37
CA SER A 355 1.46 1.02 -18.12
C SER A 355 1.46 1.53 -16.68
N ASP A 356 0.29 1.62 -16.04
CA ASP A 356 0.17 2.06 -14.65
C ASP A 356 0.76 1.02 -13.70
N VAL A 357 0.49 -0.28 -13.94
CA VAL A 357 1.05 -1.39 -13.17
C VAL A 357 2.58 -1.43 -13.30
N GLN A 358 3.12 -1.29 -14.51
CA GLN A 358 4.58 -1.19 -14.72
C GLN A 358 5.19 0.04 -14.02
N ALA A 359 4.51 1.19 -14.05
CA ALA A 359 4.96 2.39 -13.36
C ALA A 359 5.01 2.20 -11.83
N VAL A 360 3.99 1.59 -11.22
CA VAL A 360 3.98 1.24 -9.79
C VAL A 360 5.14 0.30 -9.45
N ILE A 361 5.34 -0.76 -10.25
CA ILE A 361 6.40 -1.76 -10.04
C ILE A 361 7.80 -1.12 -10.08
N GLU A 362 8.12 -0.29 -11.08
CA GLU A 362 9.42 0.36 -11.18
C GLU A 362 9.61 1.45 -10.10
N TYR A 363 8.58 2.23 -9.80
CA TYR A 363 8.62 3.27 -8.77
C TYR A 363 8.87 2.70 -7.38
N ALA A 364 8.27 1.54 -7.09
CA ALA A 364 8.53 0.72 -5.90
C ALA A 364 9.96 0.15 -5.91
N ARG A 365 10.43 -0.40 -7.04
CA ARG A 365 11.79 -0.96 -7.19
C ARG A 365 12.88 0.09 -6.90
N LEU A 366 12.73 1.32 -7.41
CA LEU A 366 13.63 2.46 -7.15
C LEU A 366 13.64 2.94 -5.67
N ARG A 367 12.76 2.37 -4.84
CA ARG A 367 12.66 2.58 -3.38
C ARG A 367 12.96 1.31 -2.58
N GLY A 368 13.34 0.22 -3.24
CA GLY A 368 13.55 -1.08 -2.60
C GLY A 368 12.25 -1.64 -1.99
N ILE A 369 11.11 -1.38 -2.63
CA ILE A 369 9.80 -1.90 -2.25
C ILE A 369 9.42 -2.99 -3.25
N ARG A 370 9.02 -4.16 -2.74
CA ARG A 370 8.44 -5.28 -3.48
C ARG A 370 6.97 -4.99 -3.75
N VAL A 371 6.44 -5.39 -4.91
CA VAL A 371 5.01 -5.32 -5.20
C VAL A 371 4.46 -6.74 -5.22
N ILE A 372 3.65 -7.09 -4.23
CA ILE A 372 2.94 -8.36 -4.15
C ILE A 372 1.49 -8.07 -4.51
N ALA A 373 1.04 -8.58 -5.66
CA ALA A 373 -0.35 -8.46 -6.05
C ALA A 373 -1.20 -9.54 -5.37
N GLU A 374 -2.41 -9.15 -4.97
CA GLU A 374 -3.44 -10.04 -4.50
C GLU A 374 -4.61 -10.10 -5.48
N PHE A 375 -4.97 -11.32 -5.86
CA PHE A 375 -6.17 -11.63 -6.64
C PHE A 375 -6.96 -12.67 -5.86
N ASP A 376 -7.80 -12.19 -4.94
CA ASP A 376 -8.49 -13.05 -3.98
C ASP A 376 -9.48 -13.99 -4.67
N THR A 377 -9.47 -15.25 -4.25
CA THR A 377 -10.37 -16.31 -4.73
C THR A 377 -10.50 -17.43 -3.69
N PRO A 378 -11.65 -18.13 -3.57
CA PRO A 378 -12.86 -18.03 -4.39
C PRO A 378 -13.90 -17.02 -3.87
N GLY A 379 -13.71 -16.45 -2.67
CA GLY A 379 -14.48 -15.30 -2.16
C GLY A 379 -14.24 -14.04 -2.99
N HIS A 380 -14.74 -12.88 -2.55
CA HIS A 380 -14.30 -11.55 -3.03
C HIS A 380 -14.20 -11.37 -4.56
N THR A 381 -15.13 -11.97 -5.32
CA THR A 381 -15.04 -12.15 -6.78
C THR A 381 -16.26 -11.66 -7.57
N LEU A 382 -17.24 -10.99 -6.94
CA LEU A 382 -18.46 -10.54 -7.63
C LEU A 382 -18.19 -9.67 -8.88
N SER A 383 -17.17 -8.80 -8.86
CA SER A 383 -16.76 -7.96 -9.99
C SER A 383 -16.20 -8.73 -11.19
N TRP A 384 -15.76 -9.98 -11.00
CA TRP A 384 -15.16 -10.81 -12.03
C TRP A 384 -16.24 -11.40 -12.97
N GLY A 385 -17.43 -11.69 -12.41
CA GLY A 385 -18.54 -12.37 -13.11
C GLY A 385 -19.02 -11.70 -14.40
N PRO A 386 -19.22 -10.36 -14.44
CA PRO A 386 -19.61 -9.66 -15.66
C PRO A 386 -18.60 -9.82 -16.81
N GLY A 387 -17.30 -9.89 -16.50
CA GLY A 387 -16.23 -10.09 -17.49
C GLY A 387 -15.98 -11.56 -17.85
N ALA A 388 -16.29 -12.49 -16.95
CA ALA A 388 -16.15 -13.93 -17.13
C ALA A 388 -17.49 -14.69 -16.89
N PRO A 389 -18.42 -14.68 -17.87
CA PRO A 389 -19.71 -15.35 -17.73
C PRO A 389 -19.59 -16.84 -17.40
N GLY A 390 -20.30 -17.28 -16.36
CA GLY A 390 -20.26 -18.68 -15.88
C GLY A 390 -19.13 -19.00 -14.90
N LEU A 391 -18.27 -18.03 -14.55
CA LEU A 391 -17.24 -18.20 -13.52
C LEU A 391 -17.83 -18.29 -12.10
N LEU A 392 -18.77 -17.40 -11.77
CA LEU A 392 -19.38 -17.31 -10.44
C LEU A 392 -20.53 -18.30 -10.26
N THR A 393 -20.77 -18.71 -9.02
CA THR A 393 -21.91 -19.58 -8.70
C THR A 393 -23.22 -18.78 -8.76
N PRO A 394 -24.22 -19.18 -9.56
CA PRO A 394 -25.57 -18.62 -9.44
C PRO A 394 -26.25 -19.18 -8.20
N CYS A 395 -26.78 -18.30 -7.35
CA CYS A 395 -27.48 -18.70 -6.14
C CYS A 395 -28.96 -19.00 -6.43
N TYR A 396 -29.60 -19.77 -5.55
CA TYR A 396 -30.98 -20.23 -5.71
C TYR A 396 -31.83 -19.87 -4.49
N LEU A 397 -33.08 -19.48 -4.76
CA LEU A 397 -34.14 -19.37 -3.76
C LEU A 397 -35.14 -20.53 -4.00
N GLY A 398 -34.98 -21.60 -3.22
CA GLY A 398 -35.73 -22.84 -3.42
C GLY A 398 -35.34 -23.52 -4.73
N LYS A 399 -36.25 -23.56 -5.72
CA LYS A 399 -36.02 -24.22 -7.03
C LYS A 399 -35.62 -23.26 -8.15
N HIS A 400 -35.59 -21.96 -7.90
CA HIS A 400 -35.36 -20.94 -8.92
C HIS A 400 -34.06 -20.16 -8.62
N PRO A 401 -33.28 -19.74 -9.64
CA PRO A 401 -32.17 -18.82 -9.43
C PRO A 401 -32.65 -17.53 -8.76
N SER A 402 -31.91 -17.02 -7.78
CA SER A 402 -32.23 -15.77 -7.07
C SER A 402 -31.96 -14.52 -7.91
N GLY A 403 -31.18 -14.64 -8.99
CA GLY A 403 -30.60 -13.52 -9.73
C GLY A 403 -29.32 -12.96 -9.09
N THR A 404 -28.88 -13.51 -7.96
CA THR A 404 -27.61 -13.17 -7.30
C THR A 404 -26.55 -14.23 -7.57
N TYR A 405 -25.29 -13.83 -7.41
CA TYR A 405 -24.12 -14.69 -7.50
C TYR A 405 -23.40 -14.75 -6.16
N GLY A 406 -22.56 -15.76 -5.98
CA GLY A 406 -21.66 -15.91 -4.85
C GLY A 406 -20.25 -16.29 -5.32
N PRO A 407 -19.47 -17.01 -4.50
CA PRO A 407 -18.09 -17.39 -4.80
C PRO A 407 -17.90 -18.06 -6.17
N ILE A 408 -16.68 -18.00 -6.70
CA ILE A 408 -16.25 -18.73 -7.90
C ILE A 408 -16.76 -20.17 -7.84
N ASN A 409 -17.33 -20.68 -8.93
CA ASN A 409 -17.89 -22.01 -9.00
C ASN A 409 -16.77 -23.06 -9.22
N PRO A 410 -16.48 -23.93 -8.25
CA PRO A 410 -15.31 -24.81 -8.31
C PRO A 410 -15.58 -26.13 -9.07
N ILE A 411 -16.82 -26.40 -9.50
CA ILE A 411 -17.17 -27.71 -10.07
C ILE A 411 -16.81 -27.84 -11.56
N PHE A 412 -16.55 -26.72 -12.25
CA PHE A 412 -16.32 -26.68 -13.68
C PHE A 412 -14.82 -26.61 -14.05
N ASN A 413 -14.43 -27.35 -15.10
CA ASN A 413 -13.06 -27.27 -15.63
C ASN A 413 -12.75 -25.92 -16.29
N THR A 414 -13.76 -25.21 -16.80
CA THR A 414 -13.63 -23.86 -17.37
C THR A 414 -13.16 -22.84 -16.34
N THR A 415 -13.59 -22.96 -15.08
CA THR A 415 -13.08 -22.16 -13.95
C THR A 415 -11.55 -22.28 -13.85
N TYR A 416 -11.03 -23.51 -13.83
CA TYR A 416 -9.59 -23.73 -13.71
C TYR A 416 -8.81 -23.34 -14.98
N GLN A 417 -9.42 -23.42 -16.17
CA GLN A 417 -8.83 -22.90 -17.41
C GLN A 417 -8.70 -21.37 -17.37
N PHE A 418 -9.75 -20.66 -16.94
CA PHE A 418 -9.74 -19.21 -16.74
C PHE A 418 -8.68 -18.79 -15.71
N VAL A 419 -8.71 -19.41 -14.52
CA VAL A 419 -7.75 -19.15 -13.43
C VAL A 419 -6.30 -19.43 -13.90
N THR A 420 -6.06 -20.52 -14.64
CA THR A 420 -4.72 -20.81 -15.19
C THR A 420 -4.24 -19.70 -16.13
N GLY A 421 -5.09 -19.24 -17.06
CA GLY A 421 -4.75 -18.15 -17.97
C GLY A 421 -4.46 -16.83 -17.24
N LEU A 422 -5.27 -16.48 -16.24
CA LEU A 422 -5.13 -15.23 -15.51
C LEU A 422 -3.87 -15.24 -14.63
N PHE A 423 -3.62 -16.33 -13.88
CA PHE A 423 -2.41 -16.42 -13.06
C PHE A 423 -1.13 -16.57 -13.89
N GLN A 424 -1.19 -17.16 -15.10
CA GLN A 424 -0.06 -17.14 -16.04
C GLN A 424 0.31 -15.70 -16.44
N GLU A 425 -0.69 -14.86 -16.73
CA GLU A 425 -0.50 -13.43 -16.96
C GLU A 425 0.05 -12.72 -15.72
N ILE A 426 -0.59 -12.85 -14.55
CA ILE A 426 -0.16 -12.22 -13.29
C ILE A 426 1.31 -12.58 -12.98
N SER A 427 1.69 -13.85 -13.16
CA SER A 427 3.06 -14.32 -12.93
C SER A 427 4.10 -13.69 -13.87
N SER A 428 3.67 -13.22 -15.04
CA SER A 428 4.48 -12.54 -16.05
C SER A 428 4.53 -11.02 -15.85
N VAL A 429 3.45 -10.42 -15.34
CA VAL A 429 3.33 -8.98 -15.06
C VAL A 429 4.04 -8.60 -13.76
N PHE A 430 3.85 -9.36 -12.68
CA PHE A 430 4.39 -9.05 -11.37
C PHE A 430 5.70 -9.83 -11.13
N PRO A 431 6.85 -9.14 -10.95
CA PRO A 431 8.16 -9.80 -10.88
C PRO A 431 8.47 -10.46 -9.53
N ASP A 432 7.76 -10.13 -8.45
CA ASP A 432 8.01 -10.75 -7.13
C ASP A 432 7.80 -12.26 -7.17
N TYR A 433 8.56 -13.01 -6.37
CA TYR A 433 8.42 -14.47 -6.30
C TYR A 433 7.06 -14.89 -5.72
N PHE A 434 6.45 -14.07 -4.86
CA PHE A 434 5.17 -14.36 -4.23
C PHE A 434 4.00 -13.64 -4.91
N ILE A 435 2.87 -14.33 -4.98
CA ILE A 435 1.55 -13.78 -5.27
C ILE A 435 0.66 -14.06 -4.06
N HIS A 436 -0.17 -13.11 -3.64
CA HIS A 436 -1.19 -13.38 -2.63
C HIS A 436 -2.41 -13.97 -3.33
N LEU A 437 -2.84 -15.15 -2.89
CA LEU A 437 -3.96 -15.88 -3.48
C LEU A 437 -5.26 -15.67 -2.72
N GLY A 438 -5.19 -14.91 -1.62
CA GLY A 438 -6.34 -14.61 -0.79
C GLY A 438 -6.84 -15.82 -0.04
N GLY A 439 -8.13 -16.09 -0.22
CA GLY A 439 -8.82 -17.28 0.28
C GLY A 439 -9.49 -17.06 1.64
N ASP A 440 -9.91 -15.83 1.95
CA ASP A 440 -10.65 -15.48 3.16
C ASP A 440 -12.18 -15.46 2.97
N GLU A 441 -12.89 -15.38 4.11
CA GLU A 441 -14.33 -15.09 4.28
C GLU A 441 -15.34 -15.77 3.31
N VAL A 442 -15.02 -16.93 2.74
CA VAL A 442 -15.86 -17.62 1.73
C VAL A 442 -17.24 -18.02 2.28
N ASP A 443 -18.30 -17.30 1.89
CA ASP A 443 -19.67 -17.66 2.24
C ASP A 443 -20.21 -18.84 1.41
N PHE A 444 -20.33 -19.99 2.06
CA PHE A 444 -20.89 -21.21 1.48
C PHE A 444 -22.41 -21.16 1.21
N THR A 445 -23.14 -20.11 1.59
CA THR A 445 -24.60 -20.02 1.44
C THR A 445 -25.05 -20.14 -0.01
N CYS A 446 -24.35 -19.49 -0.93
CA CYS A 446 -24.65 -19.61 -2.36
C CYS A 446 -24.38 -21.04 -2.88
N TRP A 447 -23.24 -21.64 -2.51
CA TRP A 447 -22.91 -23.03 -2.86
C TRP A 447 -23.95 -24.04 -2.31
N LYS A 448 -24.41 -23.85 -1.06
CA LYS A 448 -25.47 -24.66 -0.44
C LYS A 448 -26.80 -24.59 -1.17
N SER A 449 -27.10 -23.46 -1.81
CA SER A 449 -28.34 -23.29 -2.58
C SER A 449 -28.30 -23.96 -3.96
N ASN A 450 -27.11 -24.14 -4.55
CA ASN A 450 -26.97 -24.49 -5.96
C ASN A 450 -27.13 -26.01 -6.23
N PRO A 451 -28.11 -26.45 -7.05
CA PRO A 451 -28.37 -27.87 -7.28
C PRO A 451 -27.22 -28.65 -7.94
N GLU A 452 -26.43 -28.02 -8.82
CA GLU A 452 -25.30 -28.68 -9.49
C GLU A 452 -24.15 -28.90 -8.51
N ILE A 453 -23.91 -27.94 -7.61
CA ILE A 453 -22.94 -28.09 -6.53
C ILE A 453 -23.39 -29.20 -5.57
N LEU A 454 -24.67 -29.29 -5.19
CA LEU A 454 -25.18 -30.40 -4.37
C LEU A 454 -24.93 -31.78 -5.01
N VAL A 455 -25.08 -31.90 -6.33
CA VAL A 455 -24.73 -33.13 -7.09
C VAL A 455 -23.22 -33.39 -7.04
N PHE A 456 -22.38 -32.36 -7.19
CA PHE A 456 -20.93 -32.48 -7.10
C PHE A 456 -20.45 -32.89 -5.69
N MET A 457 -20.99 -32.27 -4.63
CA MET A 457 -20.71 -32.61 -3.23
C MET A 457 -21.00 -34.09 -2.93
N LYS A 458 -22.13 -34.60 -3.45
CA LYS A 458 -22.47 -36.03 -3.35
C LYS A 458 -21.52 -36.92 -4.14
N LYS A 459 -21.15 -36.52 -5.37
CA LYS A 459 -20.20 -37.27 -6.23
C LYS A 459 -18.81 -37.38 -5.59
N MET A 460 -18.34 -36.31 -4.96
CA MET A 460 -17.01 -36.25 -4.31
C MET A 460 -16.99 -36.84 -2.89
N GLY A 461 -18.15 -37.19 -2.32
CA GLY A 461 -18.25 -37.69 -0.95
C GLY A 461 -17.99 -36.62 0.12
N PHE A 462 -18.13 -35.33 -0.20
CA PHE A 462 -17.91 -34.23 0.74
C PHE A 462 -19.06 -34.06 1.75
N GLY A 463 -20.25 -34.56 1.43
CA GLY A 463 -21.43 -34.45 2.30
C GLY A 463 -21.95 -33.02 2.35
N GLU A 464 -22.18 -32.50 3.55
CA GLU A 464 -22.60 -31.10 3.78
C GLU A 464 -21.44 -30.19 4.22
N ASP A 465 -20.20 -30.68 4.13
CA ASP A 465 -18.98 -29.99 4.57
C ASP A 465 -18.32 -29.21 3.42
N TYR A 466 -18.72 -27.95 3.26
CA TYR A 466 -18.27 -27.07 2.17
C TYR A 466 -16.83 -26.59 2.31
N THR A 467 -16.21 -26.73 3.49
CA THR A 467 -14.76 -26.46 3.66
C THR A 467 -13.92 -27.40 2.80
N LYS A 468 -14.41 -28.61 2.51
CA LYS A 468 -13.78 -29.55 1.56
C LYS A 468 -13.91 -29.11 0.10
N LEU A 469 -14.99 -28.40 -0.24
CA LEU A 469 -15.21 -27.88 -1.60
C LEU A 469 -14.29 -26.68 -1.88
N GLU A 470 -14.18 -25.78 -0.89
CA GLU A 470 -13.19 -24.71 -0.87
C GLU A 470 -11.77 -25.28 -0.91
N SER A 471 -11.43 -26.25 -0.04
CA SER A 471 -10.13 -26.93 -0.05
C SER A 471 -9.79 -27.54 -1.42
N TYR A 472 -10.79 -28.13 -2.10
CA TYR A 472 -10.65 -28.68 -3.45
C TYR A 472 -10.42 -27.59 -4.51
N TYR A 473 -11.04 -26.40 -4.36
CA TYR A 473 -10.73 -25.24 -5.19
C TYR A 473 -9.29 -24.75 -4.96
N ILE A 474 -8.97 -24.43 -3.71
CA ILE A 474 -7.72 -23.79 -3.33
C ILE A 474 -6.54 -24.70 -3.68
N GLN A 475 -6.59 -26.00 -3.37
CA GLN A 475 -5.52 -26.94 -3.74
C GLN A 475 -5.16 -26.86 -5.24
N ARG A 476 -6.17 -26.81 -6.12
CA ARG A 476 -5.95 -26.71 -7.57
C ARG A 476 -5.37 -25.36 -7.99
N LEU A 477 -5.73 -24.27 -7.30
CA LEU A 477 -5.08 -22.96 -7.48
C LEU A 477 -3.61 -22.99 -7.03
N LEU A 478 -3.30 -23.60 -5.88
CA LEU A 478 -1.93 -23.76 -5.38
C LEU A 478 -1.05 -24.57 -6.35
N ASP A 479 -1.62 -25.62 -6.96
CA ASP A 479 -0.95 -26.45 -7.96
C ASP A 479 -0.68 -25.65 -9.25
N ILE A 480 -1.65 -24.85 -9.72
CA ILE A 480 -1.49 -23.94 -10.87
C ILE A 480 -0.35 -22.95 -10.60
N VAL A 481 -0.39 -22.21 -9.49
CA VAL A 481 0.61 -21.17 -9.17
C VAL A 481 2.00 -21.79 -8.95
N SER A 482 2.07 -22.99 -8.34
CA SER A 482 3.31 -23.76 -8.23
C SER A 482 3.91 -24.10 -9.59
N SER A 483 3.08 -24.47 -10.58
CA SER A 483 3.54 -24.81 -11.94
C SER A 483 4.12 -23.62 -12.71
N LEU A 484 3.74 -22.40 -12.32
CA LEU A 484 4.26 -21.13 -12.86
C LEU A 484 5.59 -20.70 -12.20
N GLY A 485 6.14 -21.51 -11.29
CA GLY A 485 7.42 -21.21 -10.62
C GLY A 485 7.36 -20.09 -9.58
N LYS A 486 6.16 -19.73 -9.12
CA LYS A 486 5.93 -18.73 -8.08
C LYS A 486 5.69 -19.39 -6.71
N GLY A 487 6.09 -18.70 -5.65
CA GLY A 487 5.59 -18.94 -4.30
C GLY A 487 4.25 -18.25 -4.09
N TYR A 488 3.59 -18.54 -2.97
CA TYR A 488 2.30 -17.95 -2.65
C TYR A 488 2.13 -17.63 -1.17
N MET A 489 1.28 -16.63 -0.95
CA MET A 489 0.77 -16.18 0.34
C MET A 489 -0.74 -16.43 0.37
N VAL A 490 -1.29 -16.75 1.53
CA VAL A 490 -2.72 -17.01 1.74
C VAL A 490 -3.17 -16.45 3.08
N TRP A 491 -4.43 -16.03 3.17
CA TRP A 491 -5.07 -15.72 4.45
C TRP A 491 -5.22 -16.98 5.31
N GLN A 492 -5.40 -16.79 6.62
CA GLN A 492 -5.35 -17.88 7.60
C GLN A 492 -6.41 -18.97 7.38
N GLU A 493 -7.57 -18.66 6.80
CA GLU A 493 -8.64 -19.62 6.47
C GLU A 493 -8.12 -20.87 5.75
N VAL A 494 -7.19 -20.70 4.82
CA VAL A 494 -6.58 -21.80 4.07
C VAL A 494 -5.85 -22.78 4.99
N PHE A 495 -5.22 -22.27 6.04
CA PHE A 495 -4.60 -23.08 7.09
C PHE A 495 -5.64 -23.63 8.08
N ASP A 496 -6.55 -22.78 8.56
CA ASP A 496 -7.61 -23.11 9.54
C ASP A 496 -8.50 -24.26 9.03
N ASN A 497 -8.82 -24.27 7.73
CA ASN A 497 -9.64 -25.30 7.07
C ASN A 497 -8.83 -26.55 6.63
N GLY A 498 -7.53 -26.59 6.93
CA GLY A 498 -6.69 -27.78 6.76
C GLY A 498 -6.22 -28.06 5.33
N VAL A 499 -6.15 -27.04 4.46
CA VAL A 499 -5.66 -27.20 3.08
C VAL A 499 -4.17 -27.57 3.10
N LYS A 500 -3.76 -28.47 2.19
CA LYS A 500 -2.36 -28.90 2.07
C LYS A 500 -1.55 -27.91 1.25
N VAL A 501 -1.06 -26.88 1.93
CA VAL A 501 -0.13 -25.90 1.37
C VAL A 501 1.31 -26.46 1.29
N ARG A 502 2.19 -25.79 0.54
CA ARG A 502 3.60 -26.19 0.43
C ARG A 502 4.39 -25.75 1.68
N PRO A 503 5.52 -26.39 2.02
CA PRO A 503 6.36 -25.95 3.14
C PRO A 503 6.88 -24.52 3.03
N ASP A 504 7.02 -23.97 1.81
CA ASP A 504 7.44 -22.60 1.56
C ASP A 504 6.30 -21.57 1.54
N THR A 505 5.06 -21.97 1.81
CA THR A 505 3.91 -21.05 1.92
C THR A 505 4.08 -20.08 3.10
N ILE A 506 3.58 -18.86 2.93
CA ILE A 506 3.42 -17.86 3.99
C ILE A 506 1.93 -17.80 4.35
N ILE A 507 1.60 -18.00 5.63
CA ILE A 507 0.24 -17.85 6.15
C ILE A 507 0.11 -16.46 6.80
N HIS A 508 -0.92 -15.72 6.39
CA HIS A 508 -1.17 -14.37 6.83
C HIS A 508 -2.28 -14.34 7.91
N VAL A 509 -1.87 -14.10 9.16
CA VAL A 509 -2.74 -14.12 10.34
C VAL A 509 -3.35 -12.74 10.56
N TRP A 510 -4.67 -12.67 10.37
CA TRP A 510 -5.43 -11.42 10.27
C TRP A 510 -6.64 -11.34 11.23
N LYS A 511 -7.17 -12.49 11.68
CA LYS A 511 -8.34 -12.52 12.55
C LYS A 511 -8.01 -12.20 14.01
N ASN A 512 -9.03 -11.70 14.70
CA ASN A 512 -9.02 -11.46 16.14
C ASN A 512 -10.18 -12.20 16.86
N ASN A 513 -10.81 -13.19 16.21
CA ASN A 513 -11.84 -14.05 16.81
C ASN A 513 -11.23 -15.05 17.82
N VAL A 514 -10.06 -15.59 17.46
CA VAL A 514 -9.10 -16.26 18.34
C VAL A 514 -7.97 -15.25 18.63
N PRO A 515 -7.30 -15.27 19.79
CA PRO A 515 -6.13 -14.43 20.01
C PRO A 515 -5.07 -14.72 18.95
N TYR A 516 -4.66 -13.72 18.14
CA TYR A 516 -3.68 -13.91 17.06
C TYR A 516 -2.39 -14.60 17.51
N ALA A 517 -2.00 -14.46 18.78
CA ALA A 517 -0.84 -15.13 19.36
C ALA A 517 -0.97 -16.65 19.43
N GLU A 518 -2.18 -17.19 19.55
CA GLU A 518 -2.44 -18.64 19.46
C GLU A 518 -2.32 -19.12 18.01
N GLU A 519 -2.83 -18.34 17.05
CA GLU A 519 -2.76 -18.71 15.63
C GLU A 519 -1.33 -18.63 15.08
N MET A 520 -0.58 -17.58 15.43
CA MET A 520 0.86 -17.50 15.18
C MET A 520 1.62 -18.70 15.79
N ALA A 521 1.17 -19.23 16.93
CA ALA A 521 1.76 -20.44 17.51
C ALA A 521 1.38 -21.72 16.73
N ASN A 522 0.15 -21.82 16.22
CA ASN A 522 -0.33 -22.95 15.42
C ASN A 522 0.38 -23.04 14.07
N VAL A 523 0.36 -21.94 13.29
CA VAL A 523 1.03 -21.82 11.98
C VAL A 523 2.51 -22.18 12.08
N THR A 524 3.23 -21.57 13.03
CA THR A 524 4.67 -21.83 13.18
C THR A 524 4.98 -23.21 13.77
N LYS A 525 4.07 -23.81 14.55
CA LYS A 525 4.17 -25.21 15.00
C LYS A 525 3.96 -26.20 13.85
N ALA A 526 3.15 -25.87 12.85
CA ALA A 526 2.99 -26.64 11.62
C ALA A 526 4.20 -26.53 10.67
N GLY A 527 5.11 -25.58 10.93
CA GLY A 527 6.36 -25.40 10.18
C GLY A 527 6.28 -24.37 9.05
N TYR A 528 5.17 -23.66 8.91
CA TYR A 528 4.99 -22.63 7.88
C TYR A 528 5.52 -21.26 8.32
N ARG A 529 5.86 -20.43 7.34
CA ARG A 529 6.18 -19.01 7.59
C ARG A 529 4.92 -18.27 7.99
N ALA A 530 5.01 -17.44 9.02
CA ALA A 530 3.89 -16.67 9.55
C ALA A 530 4.10 -15.17 9.33
N LEU A 531 3.03 -14.49 8.93
CA LEU A 531 2.97 -13.04 8.73
C LEU A 531 1.80 -12.47 9.54
N LEU A 532 2.01 -11.38 10.28
CA LEU A 532 1.01 -10.81 11.18
C LEU A 532 0.44 -9.49 10.66
N SER A 533 -0.89 -9.39 10.58
CA SER A 533 -1.61 -8.12 10.36
C SER A 533 -2.79 -7.90 11.30
N ALA A 534 -3.25 -8.94 12.01
CA ALA A 534 -4.43 -8.89 12.87
C ALA A 534 -4.57 -7.65 13.80
N PRO A 535 -3.54 -7.19 14.52
CA PRO A 535 -3.65 -6.00 15.39
C PRO A 535 -3.39 -4.66 14.66
N TRP A 536 -3.22 -4.67 13.34
CA TRP A 536 -2.78 -3.54 12.51
C TRP A 536 -3.74 -3.22 11.36
N TYR A 537 -5.03 -3.49 11.56
CA TYR A 537 -6.13 -3.06 10.68
C TYR A 537 -6.38 -1.55 10.83
N LEU A 538 -5.66 -0.74 10.05
CA LEU A 538 -5.72 0.71 10.12
C LEU A 538 -7.03 1.30 9.57
N ASN A 539 -7.78 0.56 8.75
CA ASN A 539 -9.14 0.95 8.36
C ASN A 539 -10.08 1.09 9.59
N ARG A 540 -9.81 0.33 10.67
CA ARG A 540 -10.56 0.37 11.95
C ARG A 540 -10.09 1.53 12.83
N ILE A 541 -10.49 2.75 12.47
CA ILE A 541 -10.18 3.96 13.25
C ILE A 541 -10.85 3.96 14.64
N SER A 542 -10.23 4.63 15.60
CA SER A 542 -10.83 4.90 16.92
C SER A 542 -10.42 6.28 17.44
N TYR A 543 -11.21 6.86 18.35
CA TYR A 543 -10.88 8.17 18.92
C TYR A 543 -9.70 8.07 19.91
N GLY A 544 -8.65 8.86 19.68
CA GLY A 544 -7.49 8.96 20.56
C GLY A 544 -6.19 8.57 19.85
N GLN A 545 -5.22 8.10 20.63
CA GLN A 545 -3.87 7.78 20.16
C GLN A 545 -3.72 6.28 19.86
N ASP A 546 -4.52 5.79 18.93
CA ASP A 546 -4.58 4.36 18.55
C ASP A 546 -3.24 3.81 18.00
N TRP A 547 -2.40 4.68 17.43
CA TRP A 547 -1.01 4.39 17.05
C TRP A 547 -0.21 3.72 18.19
N MET A 548 -0.50 4.05 19.46
CA MET A 548 0.16 3.45 20.62
C MET A 548 -0.15 1.95 20.75
N ALA A 549 -1.39 1.54 20.43
CA ALA A 549 -1.78 0.13 20.47
C ALA A 549 -1.04 -0.66 19.38
N ALA A 550 -0.99 -0.13 18.16
CA ALA A 550 -0.23 -0.71 17.05
C ALA A 550 1.27 -0.82 17.37
N TYR A 551 1.86 0.23 17.95
CA TYR A 551 3.27 0.27 18.38
C TYR A 551 3.59 -0.74 19.49
N GLN A 552 2.66 -0.97 20.43
CA GLN A 552 2.85 -1.87 21.56
C GLN A 552 2.75 -3.36 21.22
N VAL A 553 2.25 -3.74 20.04
CA VAL A 553 2.26 -5.13 19.56
C VAL A 553 3.68 -5.71 19.62
N GLU A 554 3.82 -6.97 20.02
CA GLU A 554 5.10 -7.68 19.95
C GLU A 554 4.88 -9.01 19.20
N PRO A 555 5.24 -9.10 17.91
CA PRO A 555 4.92 -10.25 17.06
C PRO A 555 5.41 -11.59 17.58
N LEU A 556 6.48 -11.61 18.39
CA LEU A 556 7.04 -12.84 18.97
C LEU A 556 6.47 -13.15 20.36
N LYS A 557 5.44 -12.45 20.83
CA LYS A 557 4.78 -12.67 22.15
C LYS A 557 3.78 -13.83 22.12
N PHE A 558 4.20 -14.99 21.65
CA PHE A 558 3.46 -16.24 21.73
C PHE A 558 4.31 -17.38 22.30
N LYS A 559 3.65 -18.50 22.63
CA LYS A 559 4.28 -19.72 23.14
C LYS A 559 4.85 -20.53 21.97
N GLY A 560 6.18 -20.53 21.83
CA GLY A 560 6.89 -21.30 20.82
C GLY A 560 8.39 -21.35 21.12
N SER A 561 9.07 -22.34 20.56
CA SER A 561 10.54 -22.43 20.53
C SER A 561 11.15 -21.35 19.65
N THR A 562 12.46 -21.10 19.76
CA THR A 562 13.19 -20.15 18.90
C THR A 562 12.94 -20.44 17.42
N LYS A 563 13.09 -21.71 16.99
CA LYS A 563 12.85 -22.13 15.60
C LYS A 563 11.43 -21.81 15.08
N GLN A 564 10.42 -21.84 15.95
CA GLN A 564 9.06 -21.43 15.57
C GLN A 564 8.95 -19.90 15.44
N LYS A 565 9.65 -19.15 16.30
CA LYS A 565 9.70 -17.69 16.23
C LYS A 565 10.50 -17.19 15.02
N ASP A 566 11.52 -17.93 14.59
CA ASP A 566 12.31 -17.67 13.39
C ASP A 566 11.49 -17.84 12.08
N LEU A 567 10.34 -18.53 12.13
CA LEU A 567 9.38 -18.61 11.01
C LEU A 567 8.50 -17.36 10.88
N VAL A 568 8.51 -16.44 11.86
CA VAL A 568 7.78 -15.17 11.77
C VAL A 568 8.61 -14.19 10.95
N ILE A 569 8.23 -13.99 9.69
CA ILE A 569 8.99 -13.16 8.74
C ILE A 569 8.66 -11.65 8.84
N GLY A 570 7.67 -11.28 9.66
CA GLY A 570 7.29 -9.89 9.93
C GLY A 570 5.78 -9.71 9.93
N GLY A 571 5.31 -8.68 9.23
CA GLY A 571 3.89 -8.36 9.18
C GLY A 571 3.54 -7.15 8.33
N GLU A 572 2.27 -6.78 8.35
CA GLU A 572 1.72 -5.72 7.49
C GLU A 572 0.72 -4.83 8.24
N ALA A 573 0.70 -3.55 7.89
CA ALA A 573 -0.44 -2.68 8.20
C ALA A 573 -1.48 -2.79 7.08
N CYS A 574 -2.77 -2.94 7.42
CA CYS A 574 -3.83 -3.10 6.43
C CYS A 574 -4.73 -1.86 6.33
N MET A 575 -4.84 -1.29 5.14
CA MET A 575 -5.78 -0.21 4.82
C MET A 575 -6.81 -0.69 3.79
N TRP A 576 -7.79 -1.44 4.27
CA TRP A 576 -8.98 -1.82 3.51
C TRP A 576 -9.83 -0.60 3.15
N GLY A 577 -10.51 -0.69 2.01
CA GLY A 577 -11.01 0.43 1.24
C GLY A 577 -12.47 0.78 1.47
N GLU A 578 -13.22 0.07 2.32
CA GLU A 578 -14.69 0.26 2.45
C GLU A 578 -15.07 1.70 2.84
N TYR A 579 -14.17 2.37 3.55
CA TYR A 579 -14.33 3.76 4.01
C TYR A 579 -13.13 4.64 3.64
N VAL A 580 -12.30 4.22 2.67
CA VAL A 580 -11.03 4.87 2.31
C VAL A 580 -10.94 5.07 0.81
N ASP A 581 -10.74 6.31 0.40
CA ASP A 581 -10.37 6.71 -0.95
C ASP A 581 -9.30 7.81 -0.91
N VAL A 582 -8.99 8.42 -2.05
CA VAL A 582 -7.98 9.49 -2.15
C VAL A 582 -8.27 10.71 -1.24
N THR A 583 -9.52 10.93 -0.81
CA THR A 583 -9.89 12.09 0.04
C THR A 583 -9.41 11.97 1.48
N ASN A 584 -9.18 10.74 1.97
CA ASN A 584 -8.84 10.49 3.37
C ASN A 584 -7.68 9.49 3.58
N LEU A 585 -7.17 8.85 2.52
CA LEU A 585 -6.09 7.86 2.57
C LEU A 585 -4.87 8.37 3.34
N ALA A 586 -4.24 9.46 2.87
CA ALA A 586 -2.99 9.96 3.44
C ALA A 586 -3.08 10.31 4.94
N PRO A 587 -4.06 11.11 5.41
CA PRO A 587 -4.19 11.41 6.83
C PRO A 587 -4.57 10.18 7.65
N ARG A 588 -5.44 9.28 7.15
CA ARG A 588 -5.77 8.06 7.88
C ARG A 588 -4.57 7.11 8.00
N LEU A 589 -3.70 7.03 7.00
CA LEU A 589 -2.60 6.07 6.98
C LEU A 589 -1.39 6.56 7.78
N TRP A 590 -1.09 7.85 7.70
CA TRP A 590 0.13 8.44 8.27
C TRP A 590 -0.19 9.46 9.36
N PRO A 591 0.44 9.40 10.55
CA PRO A 591 1.63 8.61 10.87
C PRO A 591 1.34 7.21 11.46
N ARG A 592 0.08 6.75 11.53
CA ARG A 592 -0.29 5.50 12.22
C ARG A 592 0.42 4.25 11.69
N ALA A 593 0.60 4.10 10.39
CA ALA A 593 1.39 2.98 9.83
C ALA A 593 2.89 3.08 10.16
N GLY A 594 3.39 4.27 10.52
CA GLY A 594 4.74 4.44 11.04
C GLY A 594 4.98 3.70 12.35
N ALA A 595 3.97 3.59 13.22
CA ALA A 595 4.01 2.78 14.44
C ALA A 595 4.29 1.29 14.14
N VAL A 596 3.66 0.77 13.09
CA VAL A 596 3.88 -0.62 12.61
C VAL A 596 5.28 -0.75 12.00
N ALA A 597 5.69 0.23 11.18
CA ALA A 597 7.01 0.25 10.56
C ALA A 597 8.15 0.23 11.58
N GLU A 598 8.07 1.01 12.67
CA GLU A 598 9.09 0.95 13.74
C GLU A 598 9.06 -0.38 14.49
N ARG A 599 7.88 -0.94 14.78
CA ARG A 599 7.80 -2.28 15.42
C ARG A 599 8.42 -3.38 14.57
N LEU A 600 8.35 -3.26 13.25
CA LEU A 600 8.89 -4.24 12.31
C LEU A 600 10.37 -4.00 11.92
N TRP A 601 10.87 -2.76 12.05
CA TRP A 601 12.27 -2.42 11.80
C TRP A 601 13.15 -2.54 13.06
N SER A 602 12.76 -1.89 14.15
CA SER A 602 13.64 -1.62 15.28
C SER A 602 13.76 -2.78 16.27
N ASN A 603 14.69 -2.66 17.23
CA ASN A 603 14.92 -3.69 18.23
C ASN A 603 13.65 -4.01 19.06
N ALA A 604 13.51 -5.25 19.54
CA ALA A 604 12.40 -5.66 20.40
C ALA A 604 12.30 -4.85 21.70
N THR A 605 13.40 -4.23 22.17
CA THR A 605 13.43 -3.36 23.34
C THR A 605 12.96 -1.93 23.09
N VAL A 606 12.87 -1.48 21.84
CA VAL A 606 12.36 -0.15 21.46
C VAL A 606 10.84 -0.14 21.63
N ARG A 607 10.39 0.30 22.82
CA ARG A 607 8.98 0.23 23.26
C ARG A 607 8.53 1.37 24.15
N ASP A 608 9.41 2.30 24.52
CA ASP A 608 9.02 3.43 25.36
C ASP A 608 8.08 4.35 24.57
N LEU A 609 6.89 4.63 25.12
CA LEU A 609 5.88 5.43 24.44
C LEU A 609 6.19 6.93 24.45
N GLN A 610 6.93 7.42 25.44
CA GLN A 610 7.22 8.85 25.58
C GLN A 610 8.33 9.26 24.61
N ASP A 611 9.37 8.44 24.49
CA ASP A 611 10.40 8.54 23.45
C ASP A 611 9.77 8.40 22.04
N ALA A 612 8.96 7.36 21.83
CA ALA A 612 8.31 7.14 20.53
C ALA A 612 7.39 8.30 20.13
N TYR A 613 6.62 8.88 21.07
CA TYR A 613 5.78 10.05 20.81
C TYR A 613 6.62 11.25 20.34
N VAL A 614 7.74 11.55 21.01
CA VAL A 614 8.63 12.67 20.65
C VAL A 614 9.21 12.48 19.25
N ARG A 615 9.69 11.27 18.94
CA ARG A 615 10.27 10.96 17.62
C ARG A 615 9.21 10.95 16.51
N LEU A 616 8.06 10.30 16.74
CA LEU A 616 6.97 10.23 15.76
C LEU A 616 6.34 11.59 15.49
N ALA A 617 6.25 12.48 16.49
CA ALA A 617 5.79 13.86 16.30
C ALA A 617 6.75 14.66 15.41
N GLY A 618 8.06 14.57 15.66
CA GLY A 618 9.09 15.19 14.81
C GLY A 618 9.07 14.64 13.38
N PHE A 619 8.99 13.31 13.24
CA PHE A 619 8.88 12.66 11.93
C PHE A 619 7.58 13.02 11.20
N ARG A 620 6.45 13.19 11.90
CA ARG A 620 5.19 13.70 11.32
C ARG A 620 5.38 15.11 10.75
N CYS A 621 6.07 16.02 11.44
CA CYS A 621 6.38 17.34 10.88
C CYS A 621 7.31 17.26 9.65
N GLU A 622 8.26 16.33 9.63
CA GLU A 622 9.10 16.07 8.46
C GLU A 622 8.28 15.52 7.28
N LEU A 623 7.29 14.63 7.51
CA LEU A 623 6.35 14.18 6.48
C LEU A 623 5.56 15.37 5.89
N LEU A 624 5.06 16.29 6.72
CA LEU A 624 4.40 17.51 6.27
C LEU A 624 5.30 18.37 5.38
N ARG A 625 6.55 18.57 5.80
CA ARG A 625 7.58 19.30 5.03
C ARG A 625 7.89 18.63 3.68
N ARG A 626 7.76 17.30 3.59
CA ARG A 626 7.86 16.50 2.35
C ARG A 626 6.58 16.52 1.51
N GLY A 627 5.53 17.26 1.90
CA GLY A 627 4.27 17.39 1.18
C GLY A 627 3.22 16.31 1.51
N VAL A 628 3.42 15.53 2.57
CA VAL A 628 2.52 14.45 2.97
C VAL A 628 1.46 14.98 3.94
N GLN A 629 0.18 14.72 3.67
CA GLN A 629 -0.93 15.11 4.54
C GLN A 629 -1.09 14.15 5.74
N ALA A 630 -0.08 14.05 6.60
CA ALA A 630 -0.12 13.19 7.79
C ALA A 630 -0.97 13.82 8.92
N GLU A 631 -1.84 13.03 9.56
CA GLU A 631 -2.68 13.51 10.67
C GLU A 631 -1.83 13.86 11.93
N PRO A 632 -2.32 14.73 12.83
CA PRO A 632 -1.63 15.01 14.09
C PRO A 632 -1.81 13.86 15.09
N LEU A 633 -0.76 13.50 15.83
CA LEU A 633 -0.82 12.52 16.93
C LEU A 633 -1.64 13.04 18.12
N PHE A 634 -1.49 14.32 18.43
CA PHE A 634 -2.13 15.03 19.54
C PHE A 634 -2.01 16.54 19.32
N VAL A 635 -2.33 17.37 20.33
CA VAL A 635 -2.17 18.83 20.23
C VAL A 635 -0.70 19.24 20.08
N GLY A 636 -0.44 20.18 19.17
CA GLY A 636 0.90 20.65 18.81
C GLY A 636 0.85 21.53 17.57
N TYR A 637 2.02 21.84 17.01
CA TYR A 637 2.20 22.53 15.74
C TYR A 637 3.49 22.03 15.06
N CYS A 638 3.65 22.32 13.78
CA CYS A 638 4.91 22.18 13.05
C CYS A 638 5.35 23.56 12.52
N ASP A 639 6.66 23.84 12.46
CA ASP A 639 7.20 25.08 11.87
C ASP A 639 6.83 25.28 10.39
N HIS A 640 6.38 24.22 9.73
CA HIS A 640 5.80 24.20 8.39
C HIS A 640 4.50 23.42 8.44
N GLU A 641 3.37 24.12 8.50
CA GLU A 641 2.05 23.50 8.45
C GLU A 641 1.66 23.04 7.03
N PHE A 642 0.82 22.01 6.96
CA PHE A 642 0.40 21.45 5.68
C PHE A 642 -0.37 22.48 4.83
N GLY A 643 0.07 22.69 3.59
CA GLY A 643 -0.48 23.72 2.70
C GLY A 643 0.19 25.10 2.81
N GLY A 644 1.08 25.30 3.79
CA GLY A 644 1.95 26.46 3.90
C GLY A 644 1.43 27.58 4.80
N PHE A 645 2.03 27.67 5.99
CA PHE A 645 2.16 28.87 6.81
C PHE A 645 3.60 28.93 7.33
#